data_AF-A0A959FKY8-F1
#
_entry.id   AF-A0A959FKY8-F1
#
_cell.length_a   1.000
_cell.length_b   1.000
_cell.length_c   1.000
_cell.angle_alpha   90.00
_cell.angle_beta   90.00
_cell.angle_gamma   90.00
#
_symmetry.space_group_name_H-M   'P 1'
#
loop_
_entity.id
_entity.type
_entity.pdbx_description
1 polymer ?
#
loop_
_entity_poly.entity_id
_entity_poly.type
_entity_poly.pdbx_seq_one_letter_code
_entity_poly.pdbx_strand_id
1 'polypeptide(L)'
;LSLVGIEPSAFWNLLSRIEQVMADIADDPLGFASNLLAAIGAGFEQFFDNFVSHLFEGFIEWLFSGLGAMGIEIPSDFSLSSIITFFLQLMGITWDRIRELLAKHIGEENVALLEQAFEIISDLIELGPEGVFQLIEDQLDPAHILDTIIDMAVDYVVEALVEQATIRIIGLFNPVGAIVQAIEAIYRVFKWIFENAARIFTLVESVVNGMADIIAGNIAGMAATVENALARLLVPVIDFVAEFLHLGELPEKVADAVRGLQNWVEGILDRVIGWLANQARGILSALGLTEDGEQEEGGEEGTLEDTEVGESVAFSGGGEQHRIWIRESGDQLELMVASDDPMPLRERLAGWRQTATSLPQETKTEAERLIGVVQSQYNIVLEEGEDSQEAKETAQADPTPENIAAAQNEDGQVVREQREMTPELGQLFDLFEGGVAFSPTEESVSIGVGQLRVGIAESAEGRLEAQLEGQDVDRQMAVMEQGPIGTAQHVFGITLVREVSLQVSEVNEALNQVAVTNGKIPSASHRNLADWMGRLRNQIGRLSPTKARSFKHLTSSPPSPIDNFLVEFGQQLGTSQTITDEYDRQLGLQQAGLNQISIDQWIINRNAYKLQDSTFVNLDAEERRAVLMELQRRAADSRDRARGRRQRFIDAIAAIEEALEPVNLADPQYTPDFSNISLVTNRFGNERNWRGKRRQEVKDIMKELRTGANDWQTIFRRSAVLHNADQIAGGFGFIPDIARVPRPADNADQAEWDAYLEELSQFVGSANVNSSIGSLWQHKINGLEQHVRDNYPGPGWAIWKMNVTLRRV
;
A
#
# COMPACT_ATOMS: atom_id res chain seq x y z
N LEU A 1 2.35 51.28 -26.92
CA LEU A 1 1.69 50.40 -27.91
C LEU A 1 2.70 49.88 -28.92
N SER A 2 3.20 50.71 -29.85
CA SER A 2 4.24 50.28 -30.80
C SER A 2 5.60 49.88 -30.17
N LEU A 3 5.96 50.46 -29.02
CA LEU A 3 7.18 50.12 -28.27
C LEU A 3 7.14 48.79 -27.50
N VAL A 4 5.98 48.12 -27.45
CA VAL A 4 5.78 46.82 -26.78
C VAL A 4 5.20 45.76 -27.74
N GLY A 5 5.31 46.01 -29.06
CA GLY A 5 4.83 45.08 -30.10
C GLY A 5 3.32 45.06 -30.31
N ILE A 6 2.56 45.96 -29.69
CA ILE A 6 1.10 46.01 -29.85
C ILE A 6 0.76 47.07 -30.89
N GLU A 7 0.17 46.61 -32.00
CA GLU A 7 -0.30 47.45 -33.09
C GLU A 7 -1.38 48.42 -32.55
N PRO A 8 -1.23 49.76 -32.71
CA PRO A 8 -2.12 50.72 -32.05
C PRO A 8 -3.61 50.54 -32.42
N SER A 9 -3.93 50.09 -33.63
CA SER A 9 -5.32 49.85 -34.02
C SER A 9 -5.91 48.62 -33.32
N ALA A 10 -5.11 47.56 -33.11
CA ALA A 10 -5.50 46.41 -32.29
C ALA A 10 -5.79 46.78 -30.83
N PHE A 11 -4.98 47.67 -30.23
CA PHE A 11 -5.22 48.15 -28.87
C PHE A 11 -6.47 49.02 -28.76
N TRP A 12 -6.69 49.96 -29.68
CA TRP A 12 -7.89 50.79 -29.67
C TRP A 12 -9.15 50.00 -30.02
N ASN A 13 -9.05 48.97 -30.87
CA ASN A 13 -10.13 48.01 -31.14
C ASN A 13 -10.46 47.16 -29.90
N LEU A 14 -9.47 46.74 -29.12
CA LEU A 14 -9.70 46.04 -27.86
C LEU A 14 -10.39 46.95 -26.83
N LEU A 15 -9.92 48.20 -26.70
CA LEU A 15 -10.50 49.16 -25.78
C LEU A 15 -11.93 49.57 -26.17
N SER A 16 -12.21 49.75 -27.46
CA SER A 16 -13.57 50.04 -27.95
C SER A 16 -14.51 48.86 -27.76
N ARG A 17 -14.02 47.63 -27.90
CA ARG A 17 -14.79 46.40 -27.58
C ARG A 17 -15.12 46.33 -26.09
N ILE A 18 -14.20 46.69 -25.21
CA ILE A 18 -14.43 46.72 -23.75
C ILE A 18 -15.45 47.80 -23.37
N GLU A 19 -15.36 49.01 -23.95
CA GLU A 19 -16.34 50.08 -23.72
C GLU A 19 -17.75 49.71 -24.21
N GLN A 20 -17.83 49.03 -25.36
CA GLN A 20 -19.10 48.59 -25.95
C GLN A 20 -19.73 47.44 -25.15
N VAL A 21 -18.93 46.45 -24.72
CA VAL A 21 -19.35 45.37 -23.81
C VAL A 21 -19.90 45.92 -22.49
N MET A 22 -19.26 46.94 -21.92
CA MET A 22 -19.72 47.56 -20.67
C MET A 22 -20.99 48.39 -20.84
N ALA A 23 -21.21 48.99 -22.02
CA ALA A 23 -22.44 49.72 -22.34
C ALA A 23 -23.63 48.77 -22.55
N ASP A 24 -23.43 47.67 -23.29
CA ASP A 24 -24.49 46.69 -23.57
C ASP A 24 -24.93 45.93 -22.30
N ILE A 25 -24.01 45.66 -21.36
CA ILE A 25 -24.34 45.10 -20.02
C ILE A 25 -25.11 46.11 -19.16
N ALA A 26 -24.83 47.41 -19.30
CA ALA A 26 -25.53 48.46 -18.54
C ALA A 26 -26.95 48.71 -19.07
N ASP A 27 -27.18 48.53 -20.36
CA ASP A 27 -28.48 48.73 -21.02
C ASP A 27 -29.46 47.55 -20.77
N ASP A 28 -28.98 46.30 -20.64
CA ASP A 28 -29.81 45.14 -20.26
C ASP A 28 -29.09 44.17 -19.29
N PRO A 29 -28.90 44.56 -18.02
CA PRO A 29 -28.17 43.77 -17.04
C PRO A 29 -28.89 42.46 -16.66
N LEU A 30 -30.24 42.43 -16.74
CA LEU A 30 -31.04 41.25 -16.42
C LEU A 30 -31.03 40.24 -17.57
N GLY A 31 -31.12 40.71 -18.83
CA GLY A 31 -30.98 39.87 -20.01
C GLY A 31 -29.59 39.26 -20.12
N PHE A 32 -28.54 40.05 -19.86
CA PHE A 32 -27.16 39.55 -19.77
C PHE A 32 -27.01 38.45 -18.70
N ALA A 33 -27.49 38.69 -17.48
CA ALA A 33 -27.40 37.71 -16.39
C ALA A 33 -28.20 36.42 -16.69
N SER A 34 -29.39 36.53 -17.30
CA SER A 34 -30.20 35.39 -17.70
C SER A 34 -29.53 34.56 -18.81
N ASN A 35 -28.96 35.21 -19.82
CA ASN A 35 -28.26 34.54 -20.91
C ASN A 35 -26.96 33.90 -20.44
N LEU A 36 -26.23 34.53 -19.52
CA LEU A 36 -25.04 33.97 -18.88
C LEU A 36 -25.37 32.72 -18.06
N LEU A 37 -26.41 32.76 -17.22
CA LEU A 37 -26.84 31.60 -16.43
C LEU A 37 -27.35 30.46 -17.32
N ALA A 38 -28.09 30.78 -18.39
CA ALA A 38 -28.56 29.79 -19.35
C ALA A 38 -27.40 29.15 -20.13
N ALA A 39 -26.41 29.93 -20.55
CA ALA A 39 -25.22 29.42 -21.24
C ALA A 39 -24.34 28.55 -20.34
N ILE A 40 -24.13 28.95 -19.08
CA ILE A 40 -23.42 28.14 -18.09
C ILE A 40 -24.19 26.84 -17.86
N GLY A 41 -25.49 26.90 -17.59
CA GLY A 41 -26.33 25.72 -17.39
C GLY A 41 -26.29 24.76 -18.58
N ALA A 42 -26.41 25.28 -19.80
CA ALA A 42 -26.33 24.49 -21.02
C ALA A 42 -24.93 23.90 -21.25
N GLY A 43 -23.85 24.60 -20.90
CA GLY A 43 -22.49 24.05 -20.99
C GLY A 43 -22.22 22.92 -19.98
N PHE A 44 -22.81 22.99 -18.80
CA PHE A 44 -22.81 21.88 -17.84
C PHE A 44 -23.64 20.68 -18.34
N GLU A 45 -24.82 20.94 -18.90
CA GLU A 45 -25.67 19.89 -19.48
C GLU A 45 -24.96 19.19 -20.65
N GLN A 46 -24.36 19.93 -21.58
CA GLN A 46 -23.56 19.39 -22.68
C GLN A 46 -22.37 18.57 -22.19
N PHE A 47 -21.64 19.08 -21.20
CA PHE A 47 -20.55 18.33 -20.56
C PHE A 47 -21.03 17.00 -19.98
N PHE A 48 -22.20 16.96 -19.32
CA PHE A 48 -22.74 15.71 -18.77
C PHE A 48 -23.31 14.78 -19.83
N ASP A 49 -23.93 15.31 -20.88
CA ASP A 49 -24.45 14.54 -22.01
C ASP A 49 -23.32 13.88 -22.80
N ASN A 50 -22.18 14.55 -22.91
CA ASN A 50 -20.97 14.07 -23.58
C ASN A 50 -19.92 13.53 -22.59
N PHE A 51 -20.28 13.33 -21.32
CA PHE A 51 -19.32 13.01 -20.26
C PHE A 51 -18.50 11.76 -20.54
N VAL A 52 -19.13 10.73 -21.10
CA VAL A 52 -18.44 9.48 -21.46
C VAL A 52 -17.39 9.73 -22.53
N SER A 53 -17.71 10.55 -23.53
CA SER A 53 -16.77 10.96 -24.58
C SER A 53 -15.63 11.79 -23.99
N HIS A 54 -15.94 12.82 -23.20
CA HIS A 54 -14.92 13.67 -22.56
C HIS A 54 -14.02 12.88 -21.60
N LEU A 55 -14.58 11.91 -20.87
CA LEU A 55 -13.84 11.03 -19.98
C LEU A 55 -12.94 10.07 -20.76
N PHE A 56 -13.45 9.50 -21.85
CA PHE A 56 -12.67 8.65 -22.74
C PHE A 56 -11.53 9.44 -23.41
N GLU A 57 -11.83 10.61 -23.97
CA GLU A 57 -10.84 11.50 -24.58
C GLU A 57 -9.78 11.95 -23.57
N GLY A 58 -10.19 12.38 -22.37
CA GLY A 58 -9.27 12.76 -21.31
C GLY A 58 -8.45 11.59 -20.77
N PHE A 59 -9.00 10.38 -20.74
CA PHE A 59 -8.27 9.16 -20.36
C PHE A 59 -7.22 8.78 -21.40
N ILE A 60 -7.55 8.86 -22.69
CA ILE A 60 -6.64 8.58 -23.80
C ILE A 60 -5.54 9.66 -23.88
N GLU A 61 -5.91 10.94 -23.76
CA GLU A 61 -4.95 12.05 -23.70
C GLU A 61 -3.99 11.89 -22.51
N TRP A 62 -4.51 11.49 -21.35
CA TRP A 62 -3.71 11.18 -20.16
C TRP A 62 -2.77 9.99 -20.39
N LEU A 63 -3.30 8.86 -20.89
CA LEU A 63 -2.56 7.62 -21.14
C LEU A 63 -1.38 7.84 -22.10
N PHE A 64 -1.58 8.69 -23.11
CA PHE A 64 -0.58 9.00 -24.13
C PHE A 64 0.17 10.32 -23.90
N SER A 65 -0.10 11.06 -22.82
CA SER A 65 0.61 12.31 -22.50
C SER A 65 2.12 12.10 -22.32
N GLY A 66 2.54 10.91 -21.87
CA GLY A 66 3.94 10.49 -21.79
C GLY A 66 4.62 10.27 -23.16
N LEU A 67 3.84 10.07 -24.24
CA LEU A 67 4.37 9.85 -25.59
C LEU A 67 4.76 11.16 -26.30
N GLY A 68 4.23 12.31 -25.87
CA GLY A 68 4.54 13.62 -26.49
C GLY A 68 6.04 13.99 -26.41
N ALA A 69 6.77 13.45 -25.43
CA ALA A 69 8.22 13.61 -25.33
C ALA A 69 9.01 12.88 -26.44
N MET A 70 8.37 11.97 -27.19
CA MET A 70 8.97 11.18 -28.26
C MET A 70 8.67 11.74 -29.68
N GLY A 71 8.10 12.94 -29.79
CA GLY A 71 7.90 13.63 -31.08
C GLY A 71 6.73 13.12 -31.92
N ILE A 72 5.80 12.40 -31.30
CA ILE A 72 4.63 11.79 -31.96
C ILE A 72 3.44 12.78 -31.89
N GLU A 73 2.83 13.09 -33.04
CA GLU A 73 1.60 13.89 -33.07
C GLU A 73 0.39 13.02 -32.71
N ILE A 74 -0.30 13.39 -31.64
CA ILE A 74 -1.58 12.77 -31.26
C ILE A 74 -2.60 13.08 -32.37
N PRO A 75 -3.35 12.10 -32.88
CA PRO A 75 -4.25 12.31 -34.01
C PRO A 75 -5.31 13.34 -33.66
N SER A 76 -5.62 14.20 -34.62
CA SER A 76 -6.58 15.30 -34.44
C SER A 76 -8.04 14.84 -34.24
N ASP A 77 -8.32 13.56 -34.51
CA ASP A 77 -9.60 12.89 -34.25
C ASP A 77 -9.40 11.39 -34.01
N PHE A 78 -10.40 10.74 -33.39
CA PHE A 78 -10.40 9.31 -33.07
C PHE A 78 -11.15 8.46 -34.12
N SER A 79 -11.17 8.86 -35.39
CA SER A 79 -11.70 8.00 -36.44
C SER A 79 -10.78 6.80 -36.67
N LEU A 80 -11.33 5.67 -37.12
CA LEU A 80 -10.56 4.45 -37.40
C LEU A 80 -9.38 4.72 -38.35
N SER A 81 -9.56 5.62 -39.33
CA SER A 81 -8.49 6.03 -40.25
C SER A 81 -7.38 6.81 -39.54
N SER A 82 -7.73 7.81 -38.72
CA SER A 82 -6.75 8.61 -37.96
C SER A 82 -6.02 7.78 -36.91
N ILE A 83 -6.71 6.80 -36.32
CA ILE A 83 -6.14 5.82 -35.40
C ILE A 83 -5.14 4.93 -36.15
N ILE A 84 -5.50 4.37 -37.32
CA ILE A 84 -4.58 3.57 -38.14
C ILE A 84 -3.36 4.40 -38.58
N THR A 85 -3.55 5.62 -39.07
CA THR A 85 -2.44 6.50 -39.47
C THR A 85 -1.54 6.86 -38.29
N PHE A 86 -2.12 7.14 -37.13
CA PHE A 86 -1.37 7.33 -35.89
C PHE A 86 -0.57 6.09 -35.53
N PHE A 87 -1.14 4.89 -35.62
CA PHE A 87 -0.42 3.64 -35.35
C PHE A 87 0.69 3.36 -36.37
N LEU A 88 0.51 3.66 -37.66
CA LEU A 88 1.56 3.53 -38.68
C LEU A 88 2.73 4.50 -38.42
N GLN A 89 2.44 5.73 -38.00
CA GLN A 89 3.45 6.70 -37.57
C GLN A 89 4.12 6.27 -36.25
N LEU A 90 3.32 5.75 -35.31
CA LEU A 90 3.77 5.23 -34.01
C LEU A 90 4.68 4.00 -34.19
N MET A 91 4.49 3.20 -35.23
CA MET A 91 5.35 2.06 -35.59
C MET A 91 6.58 2.45 -36.42
N GLY A 92 6.81 3.74 -36.69
CA GLY A 92 7.99 4.22 -37.42
C GLY A 92 7.93 4.05 -38.95
N ILE A 93 6.78 3.69 -39.52
CA ILE A 93 6.57 3.51 -40.96
C ILE A 93 6.30 4.87 -41.61
N THR A 94 7.33 5.72 -41.66
CA THR A 94 7.26 7.04 -42.32
C THR A 94 8.11 7.06 -43.59
N TRP A 95 7.73 7.87 -44.57
CA TRP A 95 8.48 7.98 -45.82
C TRP A 95 9.92 8.47 -45.59
N ASP A 96 10.12 9.41 -44.67
CA ASP A 96 11.45 9.90 -44.31
C ASP A 96 12.34 8.77 -43.76
N ARG A 97 11.77 7.89 -42.92
CA ARG A 97 12.48 6.75 -42.35
C ARG A 97 12.79 5.67 -43.37
N ILE A 98 11.84 5.39 -44.27
CA ILE A 98 12.02 4.44 -45.38
C ILE A 98 13.14 4.92 -46.31
N ARG A 99 13.19 6.22 -46.63
CA ARG A 99 14.25 6.83 -47.43
C ARG A 99 15.62 6.76 -46.74
N GLU A 100 15.68 7.02 -45.43
CA GLU A 100 16.92 6.88 -44.64
C GLU A 100 17.46 5.44 -44.68
N LEU A 101 16.59 4.43 -44.50
CA LEU A 101 16.98 3.02 -44.53
C LEU A 101 17.42 2.58 -45.93
N LEU A 102 16.74 3.04 -46.99
CA LEU A 102 17.19 2.83 -48.37
C LEU A 102 18.55 3.49 -48.62
N ALA A 103 18.76 4.73 -48.17
CA ALA A 103 20.02 5.44 -48.33
C ALA A 103 21.16 4.77 -47.54
N LYS A 104 20.87 4.21 -46.36
CA LYS A 104 21.80 3.41 -45.58
C LYS A 104 22.25 2.15 -46.32
N HIS A 105 21.32 1.46 -47.01
CA HIS A 105 21.64 0.21 -47.68
C HIS A 105 22.25 0.40 -49.07
N ILE A 106 21.80 1.35 -49.88
CA ILE A 106 22.28 1.49 -51.27
C ILE A 106 23.02 2.79 -51.56
N GLY A 107 23.13 3.71 -50.60
CA GLY A 107 23.81 5.00 -50.75
C GLY A 107 22.91 6.10 -51.32
N GLU A 108 23.06 7.33 -50.81
CA GLU A 108 22.24 8.51 -51.19
C GLU A 108 22.22 8.79 -52.71
N GLU A 109 23.34 8.59 -53.40
CA GLU A 109 23.46 8.82 -54.84
C GLU A 109 22.62 7.82 -55.66
N ASN A 110 22.52 6.56 -55.20
CA ASN A 110 21.72 5.52 -55.85
C ASN A 110 20.22 5.65 -55.54
N VAL A 111 19.86 6.13 -54.35
CA VAL A 111 18.47 6.48 -54.01
C VAL A 111 17.97 7.62 -54.91
N ALA A 112 18.78 8.67 -55.12
CA ALA A 112 18.44 9.78 -56.00
C ALA A 112 18.30 9.39 -57.50
N LEU A 113 19.07 8.40 -57.95
CA LEU A 113 18.96 7.84 -59.31
C LEU A 113 17.68 6.98 -59.47
N LEU A 114 17.29 6.23 -58.43
CA LEU A 114 16.04 5.45 -58.41
C LEU A 114 14.80 6.35 -58.39
N GLU A 115 14.84 7.48 -57.68
CA GLU A 115 13.80 8.51 -57.68
C GLU A 115 13.53 9.11 -59.09
N GLN A 116 14.50 9.01 -60.02
CA GLN A 116 14.35 9.49 -61.41
C GLN A 116 13.92 8.41 -62.42
N ALA A 117 13.98 7.10 -62.08
CA ALA A 117 14.06 6.03 -63.08
C ALA A 117 12.95 4.97 -63.08
N PHE A 118 11.97 4.96 -62.16
CA PHE A 118 11.01 3.83 -62.09
C PHE A 118 9.57 4.17 -61.66
N GLU A 119 8.59 3.46 -62.25
CA GLU A 119 7.15 3.52 -61.91
C GLU A 119 6.77 2.72 -60.64
N ILE A 120 7.53 1.68 -60.25
CA ILE A 120 7.24 0.87 -59.03
C ILE A 120 7.46 1.66 -57.73
N ILE A 121 8.44 2.57 -57.74
CA ILE A 121 8.68 3.48 -56.61
C ILE A 121 7.69 4.65 -56.64
N SER A 122 7.16 5.05 -57.81
CA SER A 122 6.12 6.07 -57.85
C SER A 122 4.81 5.59 -57.22
N ASP A 123 4.46 4.31 -57.36
CA ASP A 123 3.28 3.74 -56.66
C ASP A 123 3.45 3.77 -55.13
N LEU A 124 4.66 3.47 -54.61
CA LEU A 124 4.97 3.56 -53.17
C LEU A 124 5.05 5.01 -52.65
N ILE A 125 5.54 5.95 -53.47
CA ILE A 125 5.59 7.39 -53.17
C ILE A 125 4.18 8.01 -53.23
N GLU A 126 3.32 7.54 -54.12
CA GLU A 126 1.96 8.05 -54.33
C GLU A 126 0.95 7.43 -53.35
N LEU A 127 1.17 6.19 -52.87
CA LEU A 127 0.38 5.50 -51.84
C LEU A 127 0.83 5.78 -50.39
N GLY A 128 2.06 6.24 -50.17
CA GLY A 128 2.58 6.54 -48.83
C GLY A 128 2.71 5.29 -47.93
N PRO A 129 2.60 5.43 -46.59
CA PRO A 129 2.69 4.31 -45.62
C PRO A 129 1.76 3.13 -45.92
N GLU A 130 0.65 3.40 -46.63
CA GLU A 130 -0.36 2.43 -47.03
C GLU A 130 0.14 1.43 -48.09
N GLY A 131 1.11 1.81 -48.92
CA GLY A 131 1.75 0.92 -49.90
C GLY A 131 2.75 -0.06 -49.28
N VAL A 132 3.44 0.34 -48.21
CA VAL A 132 4.31 -0.54 -47.41
C VAL A 132 3.48 -1.52 -46.59
N PHE A 133 2.35 -1.05 -46.04
CA PHE A 133 1.39 -1.87 -45.31
C PHE A 133 0.88 -3.06 -46.15
N GLN A 134 0.52 -2.84 -47.42
CA GLN A 134 0.07 -3.93 -48.31
C GLN A 134 1.14 -5.00 -48.59
N LEU A 135 2.44 -4.67 -48.44
CA LEU A 135 3.54 -5.62 -48.62
C LEU A 135 3.82 -6.46 -47.36
N ILE A 136 3.31 -6.03 -46.19
CA ILE A 136 3.52 -6.68 -44.88
C ILE A 136 2.20 -7.13 -44.22
N GLU A 137 1.05 -6.94 -44.88
CA GLU A 137 -0.30 -7.31 -44.40
C GLU A 137 -0.41 -8.82 -44.08
N ASP A 138 0.33 -9.67 -44.80
CA ASP A 138 0.38 -11.11 -44.52
C ASP A 138 1.20 -11.47 -43.25
N GLN A 139 1.97 -10.52 -42.71
CA GLN A 139 2.84 -10.69 -41.53
C GLN A 139 2.38 -9.87 -40.30
N LEU A 140 1.50 -8.89 -40.48
CA LEU A 140 0.96 -8.02 -39.43
C LEU A 140 -0.57 -8.04 -39.49
N ASP A 141 -1.24 -8.49 -38.42
CA ASP A 141 -2.69 -8.29 -38.23
C ASP A 141 -2.92 -7.07 -37.32
N PRO A 142 -3.13 -5.87 -37.87
CA PRO A 142 -3.20 -4.63 -37.09
C PRO A 142 -4.52 -4.50 -36.36
N ALA A 143 -5.58 -5.15 -36.87
CA ALA A 143 -6.86 -5.21 -36.19
C ALA A 143 -6.71 -6.03 -34.90
N HIS A 144 -5.99 -7.15 -34.94
CA HIS A 144 -5.73 -7.96 -33.76
C HIS A 144 -4.81 -7.28 -32.74
N ILE A 145 -3.78 -6.55 -33.19
CA ILE A 145 -2.88 -5.79 -32.30
C ILE A 145 -3.63 -4.62 -31.63
N LEU A 146 -4.45 -3.91 -32.39
CA LEU A 146 -5.30 -2.83 -31.89
C LEU A 146 -6.36 -3.35 -30.91
N ASP A 147 -7.02 -4.45 -31.24
CA ASP A 147 -8.00 -5.11 -30.38
C ASP A 147 -7.36 -5.61 -29.09
N THR A 148 -6.14 -6.17 -29.15
CA THR A 148 -5.41 -6.64 -27.96
C THR A 148 -5.01 -5.48 -27.05
N ILE A 149 -4.59 -4.34 -27.60
CA ILE A 149 -4.23 -3.16 -26.80
C ILE A 149 -5.48 -2.51 -26.18
N ILE A 150 -6.58 -2.46 -26.92
CA ILE A 150 -7.87 -1.95 -26.43
C ILE A 150 -8.43 -2.88 -25.35
N ASP A 151 -8.39 -4.20 -25.56
CA ASP A 151 -8.85 -5.20 -24.60
C ASP A 151 -7.97 -5.21 -23.35
N MET A 152 -6.64 -5.07 -23.47
CA MET A 152 -5.76 -4.92 -22.30
C MET A 152 -6.02 -3.62 -21.52
N ALA A 153 -6.30 -2.51 -22.21
CA ALA A 153 -6.62 -1.24 -21.55
C ALA A 153 -8.01 -1.27 -20.89
N VAL A 154 -9.00 -1.89 -21.53
CA VAL A 154 -10.36 -2.06 -21.02
C VAL A 154 -10.37 -3.06 -19.86
N ASP A 155 -9.71 -4.20 -19.98
CA ASP A 155 -9.60 -5.21 -18.93
C ASP A 155 -8.85 -4.65 -17.73
N TYR A 156 -7.74 -3.93 -17.91
CA TYR A 156 -7.02 -3.29 -16.80
C TYR A 156 -7.85 -2.23 -16.08
N VAL A 157 -8.62 -1.41 -16.82
CA VAL A 157 -9.55 -0.43 -16.24
C VAL A 157 -10.72 -1.10 -15.51
N VAL A 158 -11.25 -2.21 -16.05
CA VAL A 158 -12.33 -2.99 -15.45
C VAL A 158 -11.85 -3.76 -14.21
N GLU A 159 -10.65 -4.34 -14.22
CA GLU A 159 -10.05 -5.03 -13.08
C GLU A 159 -9.75 -4.04 -11.93
N ALA A 160 -9.17 -2.88 -12.26
CA ALA A 160 -8.94 -1.79 -11.30
C ALA A 160 -10.26 -1.21 -10.73
N LEU A 161 -11.32 -1.16 -11.53
CA LEU A 161 -12.66 -0.74 -11.08
C LEU A 161 -13.37 -1.82 -10.25
N VAL A 162 -13.18 -3.11 -10.55
CA VAL A 162 -13.83 -4.24 -9.87
C VAL A 162 -13.16 -4.55 -8.52
N GLU A 163 -11.83 -4.43 -8.42
CA GLU A 163 -11.13 -4.56 -7.13
C GLU A 163 -11.50 -3.43 -6.15
N GLN A 164 -11.69 -2.19 -6.64
CA GLN A 164 -12.09 -1.07 -5.79
C GLN A 164 -13.61 -0.96 -5.55
N ALA A 165 -14.45 -1.48 -6.46
CA ALA A 165 -15.90 -1.54 -6.22
C ALA A 165 -16.30 -2.59 -5.16
N THR A 166 -15.42 -3.56 -4.86
CA THR A 166 -15.70 -4.61 -3.88
C THR A 166 -15.19 -4.27 -2.47
N ILE A 167 -14.21 -3.37 -2.33
CA ILE A 167 -13.76 -2.88 -1.00
C ILE A 167 -14.46 -1.56 -0.63
N ARG A 168 -15.76 -1.66 -0.29
CA ARG A 168 -16.53 -0.85 0.70
C ARG A 168 -17.95 -0.53 0.24
N ILE A 169 -18.86 -1.50 0.34
CA ILE A 169 -20.29 -1.18 0.52
C ILE A 169 -20.95 -1.86 1.75
N ILE A 170 -20.28 -2.75 2.48
CA ILE A 170 -20.91 -3.40 3.65
C ILE A 170 -20.40 -2.87 5.02
N GLY A 171 -19.35 -2.05 5.05
CA GLY A 171 -18.84 -1.45 6.30
C GLY A 171 -19.50 -0.12 6.72
N LEU A 172 -20.34 0.50 5.88
CA LEU A 172 -20.84 1.87 6.10
C LEU A 172 -22.15 1.98 6.89
N PHE A 173 -22.67 0.87 7.44
CA PHE A 173 -23.91 0.88 8.24
C PHE A 173 -23.71 0.38 9.69
N ASN A 174 -22.76 0.97 10.47
CA ASN A 174 -22.86 1.29 11.92
C ASN A 174 -21.57 2.01 12.43
N PRO A 175 -21.53 2.78 13.53
CA PRO A 175 -21.01 4.15 13.46
C PRO A 175 -19.73 4.39 14.29
N VAL A 176 -18.97 5.39 13.81
CA VAL A 176 -17.84 6.11 14.43
C VAL A 176 -16.45 5.48 14.29
N GLY A 177 -15.77 5.81 13.19
CA GLY A 177 -14.32 5.65 13.04
C GLY A 177 -13.78 6.05 11.66
N ALA A 178 -14.48 5.66 10.59
CA ALA A 178 -14.04 5.90 9.20
C ALA A 178 -14.41 7.29 8.63
N ILE A 179 -15.23 8.08 9.34
CA ILE A 179 -15.75 9.36 8.85
C ILE A 179 -14.65 10.44 8.81
N VAL A 180 -13.70 10.45 9.76
CA VAL A 180 -12.70 11.51 9.86
C VAL A 180 -11.66 11.41 8.74
N GLN A 181 -11.21 10.20 8.39
CA GLN A 181 -10.26 9.98 7.30
C GLN A 181 -10.89 10.22 5.92
N ALA A 182 -12.17 9.85 5.74
CA ALA A 182 -12.91 10.18 4.52
C ALA A 182 -13.15 11.70 4.39
N ILE A 183 -13.49 12.40 5.48
CA ILE A 183 -13.62 13.86 5.49
C ILE A 183 -12.27 14.56 5.29
N GLU A 184 -11.17 14.02 5.81
CA GLU A 184 -9.82 14.55 5.60
C GLU A 184 -9.36 14.36 4.16
N ALA A 185 -9.64 13.20 3.54
CA ALA A 185 -9.39 12.96 2.12
C ALA A 185 -10.23 13.88 1.24
N ILE A 186 -11.53 14.02 1.53
CA ILE A 186 -12.43 14.96 0.84
C ILE A 186 -11.95 16.41 1.04
N TYR A 187 -11.47 16.77 2.23
CA TYR A 187 -10.90 18.09 2.50
C TYR A 187 -9.60 18.34 1.74
N ARG A 188 -8.73 17.34 1.60
CA ARG A 188 -7.49 17.42 0.79
C ARG A 188 -7.80 17.55 -0.70
N VAL A 189 -8.84 16.87 -1.18
CA VAL A 189 -9.39 17.03 -2.54
C VAL A 189 -9.98 18.42 -2.73
N PHE A 190 -10.82 18.92 -1.81
CA PHE A 190 -11.36 20.28 -1.91
C PHE A 190 -10.29 21.37 -1.76
N LYS A 191 -9.29 21.14 -0.90
CA LYS A 191 -8.15 22.03 -0.72
C LYS A 191 -7.28 22.05 -1.98
N TRP A 192 -7.02 20.91 -2.62
CA TRP A 192 -6.35 20.83 -3.91
C TRP A 192 -7.16 21.51 -5.03
N ILE A 193 -8.48 21.34 -5.07
CA ILE A 193 -9.39 22.06 -5.98
C ILE A 193 -9.30 23.59 -5.75
N PHE A 194 -9.22 24.05 -4.51
CA PHE A 194 -9.07 25.48 -4.16
C PHE A 194 -7.66 26.02 -4.36
N GLU A 195 -6.61 25.22 -4.16
CA GLU A 195 -5.20 25.59 -4.35
C GLU A 195 -4.82 25.61 -5.84
N ASN A 196 -5.48 24.77 -6.66
CA ASN A 196 -5.42 24.81 -8.12
C ASN A 196 -6.45 25.76 -8.75
N ALA A 197 -7.20 26.53 -7.95
CA ALA A 197 -8.13 27.55 -8.45
C ALA A 197 -7.41 28.66 -9.26
N ALA A 198 -6.09 28.80 -9.13
CA ALA A 198 -5.30 29.64 -10.04
C ALA A 198 -5.27 29.12 -11.50
N ARG A 199 -5.49 27.81 -11.74
CA ARG A 199 -5.72 27.24 -13.08
C ARG A 199 -7.17 27.44 -13.55
N ILE A 200 -8.12 27.63 -12.62
CA ILE A 200 -9.50 28.09 -12.91
C ILE A 200 -9.51 29.56 -13.38
N PHE A 201 -8.43 30.32 -13.21
CA PHE A 201 -8.32 31.68 -13.77
C PHE A 201 -8.35 31.70 -15.32
N THR A 202 -8.03 30.58 -15.99
CA THR A 202 -8.16 30.40 -17.45
C THR A 202 -9.62 30.18 -17.89
N LEU A 203 -10.46 29.60 -17.00
CA LEU A 203 -11.91 29.57 -17.16
C LEU A 203 -12.48 31.00 -17.07
N VAL A 204 -11.93 31.85 -16.18
CA VAL A 204 -12.29 33.28 -16.11
C VAL A 204 -11.87 34.03 -17.37
N GLU A 205 -10.72 33.72 -17.95
CA GLU A 205 -10.24 34.32 -19.22
C GLU A 205 -11.09 33.88 -20.43
N SER A 206 -11.55 32.62 -20.44
CA SER A 206 -12.50 32.08 -21.43
C SER A 206 -13.90 32.68 -21.27
N VAL A 207 -14.34 32.90 -20.03
CA VAL A 207 -15.58 33.64 -19.70
C VAL A 207 -15.46 35.10 -20.14
N VAL A 208 -14.29 35.73 -20.00
CA VAL A 208 -14.03 37.11 -20.44
C VAL A 208 -14.02 37.24 -21.96
N ASN A 209 -13.48 36.25 -22.69
CA ASN A 209 -13.49 36.22 -24.15
C ASN A 209 -14.89 35.87 -24.72
N GLY A 210 -15.65 35.01 -24.03
CA GLY A 210 -17.04 34.66 -24.37
C GLY A 210 -18.08 35.75 -24.04
N MET A 211 -17.70 36.84 -23.35
CA MET A 211 -18.62 37.97 -23.07
C MET A 211 -19.19 38.62 -24.33
N ALA A 212 -18.44 38.59 -25.45
CA ALA A 212 -18.91 39.10 -26.74
C ALA A 212 -20.04 38.22 -27.34
N ASP A 213 -19.98 36.90 -27.13
CA ASP A 213 -21.00 35.95 -27.61
C ASP A 213 -22.31 36.04 -26.83
N ILE A 214 -22.25 36.25 -25.50
CA ILE A 214 -23.44 36.39 -24.65
C ILE A 214 -24.23 37.67 -24.99
N ILE A 215 -23.52 38.77 -25.29
CA ILE A 215 -24.13 40.04 -25.70
C ILE A 215 -24.75 39.92 -27.10
N ALA A 216 -24.15 39.13 -27.99
CA ALA A 216 -24.71 38.80 -29.30
C ALA A 216 -25.88 37.79 -29.26
N GLY A 217 -26.25 37.27 -28.07
CA GLY A 217 -27.29 36.25 -27.90
C GLY A 217 -26.86 34.84 -28.29
N ASN A 218 -25.55 34.61 -28.50
CA ASN A 218 -24.97 33.32 -28.86
C ASN A 218 -24.74 32.44 -27.62
N ILE A 219 -25.84 32.02 -26.98
CA ILE A 219 -25.85 31.14 -25.80
C ILE A 219 -25.13 29.81 -26.11
N ALA A 220 -25.25 29.30 -27.35
CA ALA A 220 -24.65 28.04 -27.78
C ALA A 220 -23.11 28.09 -27.84
N GLY A 221 -22.52 29.17 -28.37
CA GLY A 221 -21.06 29.33 -28.41
C GLY A 221 -20.44 29.42 -27.02
N MET A 222 -21.13 30.08 -26.09
CA MET A 222 -20.70 30.17 -24.69
C MET A 222 -20.87 28.83 -23.95
N ALA A 223 -21.95 28.08 -24.21
CA ALA A 223 -22.15 26.74 -23.65
C ALA A 223 -21.02 25.78 -24.05
N ALA A 224 -20.65 25.76 -25.33
CA ALA A 224 -19.52 24.97 -25.83
C ALA A 224 -18.18 25.39 -25.20
N THR A 225 -17.99 26.69 -24.93
CA THR A 225 -16.78 27.18 -24.26
C THR A 225 -16.69 26.67 -22.82
N VAL A 226 -17.82 26.64 -22.09
CA VAL A 226 -17.91 26.10 -20.73
C VAL A 226 -17.70 24.58 -20.73
N GLU A 227 -18.33 23.85 -21.64
CA GLU A 227 -18.16 22.40 -21.82
C GLU A 227 -16.68 22.03 -22.04
N ASN A 228 -16.02 22.68 -23.01
CA ASN A 228 -14.61 22.42 -23.31
C ASN A 228 -13.68 22.76 -22.14
N ALA A 229 -14.00 23.78 -21.36
CA ALA A 229 -13.20 24.14 -20.21
C ALA A 229 -13.36 23.14 -19.05
N LEU A 230 -14.54 22.53 -18.90
CA LEU A 230 -14.78 21.42 -17.97
C LEU A 230 -14.08 20.13 -18.43
N ALA A 231 -14.12 19.83 -19.73
CA ALA A 231 -13.44 18.67 -20.32
C ALA A 231 -11.93 18.69 -20.07
N ARG A 232 -11.28 19.86 -20.25
CA ARG A 232 -9.84 20.04 -19.98
C ARG A 232 -9.44 19.85 -18.51
N LEU A 233 -10.38 19.90 -17.58
CA LEU A 233 -10.11 19.62 -16.16
C LEU A 233 -10.10 18.12 -15.85
N LEU A 234 -10.55 17.27 -16.77
CA LEU A 234 -10.55 15.81 -16.58
C LEU A 234 -9.13 15.25 -16.54
N VAL A 235 -8.22 15.68 -17.43
CA VAL A 235 -6.85 15.14 -17.51
C VAL A 235 -6.09 15.29 -16.17
N PRO A 236 -6.01 16.47 -15.53
CA PRO A 236 -5.36 16.61 -14.22
C PRO A 236 -6.06 15.86 -13.08
N VAL A 237 -7.37 15.61 -13.20
CA VAL A 237 -8.13 14.83 -12.23
C VAL A 237 -7.83 13.34 -12.39
N ILE A 238 -7.69 12.86 -13.62
CA ILE A 238 -7.28 11.50 -13.96
C ILE A 238 -5.85 11.26 -13.46
N ASP A 239 -4.91 12.19 -13.71
CA ASP A 239 -3.56 12.18 -13.14
C ASP A 239 -3.56 12.01 -11.62
N PHE A 240 -4.33 12.85 -10.93
CA PHE A 240 -4.42 12.82 -9.47
C PHE A 240 -5.00 11.50 -8.94
N VAL A 241 -6.04 10.98 -9.60
CA VAL A 241 -6.65 9.68 -9.24
C VAL A 241 -5.67 8.54 -9.52
N ALA A 242 -4.93 8.59 -10.62
CA ALA A 242 -3.91 7.60 -10.95
C ALA A 242 -2.77 7.61 -9.94
N GLU A 243 -2.22 8.77 -9.57
CA GLU A 243 -1.23 8.90 -8.50
C GLU A 243 -1.74 8.36 -7.15
N PHE A 244 -3.00 8.67 -6.81
CA PHE A 244 -3.64 8.19 -5.58
C PHE A 244 -3.85 6.67 -5.57
N LEU A 245 -4.07 6.06 -6.73
CA LEU A 245 -4.23 4.62 -6.92
C LEU A 245 -2.90 3.90 -7.26
N HIS A 246 -1.75 4.59 -7.20
CA HIS A 246 -0.42 4.08 -7.59
C HIS A 246 -0.31 3.64 -9.07
N LEU A 247 -1.11 4.23 -9.94
CA LEU A 247 -1.15 4.01 -11.39
C LEU A 247 -0.33 5.06 -12.18
N GLY A 248 0.48 5.88 -11.50
CA GLY A 248 1.24 6.98 -12.12
C GLY A 248 2.33 6.54 -13.11
N GLU A 249 2.81 5.29 -13.04
CA GLU A 249 3.80 4.73 -13.98
C GLU A 249 3.16 4.15 -15.26
N LEU A 250 1.82 4.11 -15.35
CA LEU A 250 1.12 3.49 -16.47
C LEU A 250 1.47 4.12 -17.83
N PRO A 251 1.52 5.47 -17.98
CA PRO A 251 1.93 6.09 -19.24
C PRO A 251 3.36 5.72 -19.66
N GLU A 252 4.28 5.55 -18.71
CA GLU A 252 5.66 5.13 -18.97
C GLU A 252 5.74 3.66 -19.41
N LYS A 253 4.97 2.77 -18.77
CA LYS A 253 4.89 1.35 -19.15
C LYS A 253 4.28 1.15 -20.54
N VAL A 254 3.28 1.95 -20.88
CA VAL A 254 2.70 1.97 -22.25
C VAL A 254 3.73 2.49 -23.25
N ALA A 255 4.47 3.56 -22.91
CA ALA A 255 5.55 4.08 -23.75
C ALA A 255 6.67 3.05 -23.97
N ASP A 256 7.02 2.26 -22.95
CA ASP A 256 8.03 1.20 -23.04
C ASP A 256 7.54 0.01 -23.89
N ALA A 257 6.28 -0.40 -23.74
CA ALA A 257 5.67 -1.43 -24.59
C ALA A 257 5.61 -0.99 -26.07
N VAL A 258 5.24 0.27 -26.32
CA VAL A 258 5.26 0.88 -27.65
C VAL A 258 6.68 0.94 -28.22
N ARG A 259 7.68 1.28 -27.41
CA ARG A 259 9.09 1.29 -27.85
C ARG A 259 9.60 -0.11 -28.19
N GLY A 260 9.18 -1.13 -27.44
CA GLY A 260 9.46 -2.53 -27.76
C GLY A 260 8.87 -2.95 -29.11
N LEU A 261 7.63 -2.56 -29.37
CA LEU A 261 6.96 -2.75 -30.67
C LEU A 261 7.65 -1.98 -31.80
N GLN A 262 8.07 -0.75 -31.58
CA GLN A 262 8.84 0.04 -32.58
C GLN A 262 10.14 -0.67 -32.98
N ASN A 263 10.90 -1.17 -32.01
CA ASN A 263 12.15 -1.88 -32.29
C ASN A 263 11.91 -3.18 -33.07
N TRP A 264 10.80 -3.88 -32.77
CA TRP A 264 10.40 -5.09 -33.48
C TRP A 264 10.00 -4.79 -34.94
N VAL A 265 9.18 -3.75 -35.15
CA VAL A 265 8.81 -3.29 -36.50
C VAL A 265 10.02 -2.76 -37.27
N GLU A 266 10.96 -2.08 -36.61
CA GLU A 266 12.21 -1.62 -37.23
C GLU A 266 13.04 -2.78 -37.78
N GLY A 267 13.13 -3.90 -37.04
CA GLY A 267 13.79 -5.11 -37.51
C GLY A 267 13.10 -5.76 -38.71
N ILE A 268 11.76 -5.68 -38.80
CA ILE A 268 10.99 -6.16 -39.96
C ILE A 268 11.16 -5.23 -41.17
N LEU A 269 11.07 -3.92 -40.95
CA LEU A 269 11.27 -2.90 -42.00
C LEU A 269 12.68 -2.94 -42.58
N ASP A 270 13.71 -3.11 -41.76
CA ASP A 270 15.09 -3.21 -42.23
C ASP A 270 15.30 -4.47 -43.09
N ARG A 271 14.66 -5.60 -42.75
CA ARG A 271 14.64 -6.84 -43.55
C ARG A 271 13.94 -6.65 -44.90
N VAL A 272 12.75 -6.05 -44.91
CA VAL A 272 11.97 -5.79 -46.15
C VAL A 272 12.68 -4.78 -47.05
N ILE A 273 13.22 -3.70 -46.47
CA ILE A 273 13.95 -2.66 -47.21
C ILE A 273 15.32 -3.19 -47.67
N GLY A 274 15.98 -4.03 -46.89
CA GLY A 274 17.19 -4.76 -47.29
C GLY A 274 16.94 -5.69 -48.48
N TRP A 275 15.80 -6.39 -48.49
CA TRP A 275 15.36 -7.20 -49.63
C TRP A 275 15.11 -6.34 -50.89
N LEU A 276 14.39 -5.22 -50.76
CA LEU A 276 14.17 -4.26 -51.86
C LEU A 276 15.48 -3.64 -52.36
N ALA A 277 16.40 -3.31 -51.45
CA ALA A 277 17.73 -2.80 -51.74
C ALA A 277 18.56 -3.83 -52.52
N ASN A 278 18.48 -5.12 -52.19
CA ASN A 278 19.16 -6.19 -52.91
C ASN A 278 18.61 -6.38 -54.33
N GLN A 279 17.29 -6.28 -54.51
CA GLN A 279 16.67 -6.27 -55.84
C GLN A 279 17.11 -5.04 -56.65
N ALA A 280 17.17 -3.86 -56.03
CA ALA A 280 17.64 -2.63 -56.66
C ALA A 280 19.12 -2.68 -57.05
N ARG A 281 20.00 -3.22 -56.18
CA ARG A 281 21.41 -3.48 -56.50
C ARG A 281 21.55 -4.42 -57.70
N GLY A 282 20.75 -5.49 -57.76
CA GLY A 282 20.73 -6.41 -58.90
C GLY A 282 20.38 -5.74 -60.24
N ILE A 283 19.44 -4.78 -60.22
CA ILE A 283 19.04 -3.99 -61.40
C ILE A 283 20.12 -2.95 -61.78
N LEU A 284 20.71 -2.26 -60.79
CA LEU A 284 21.78 -1.28 -61.00
C LEU A 284 23.07 -1.94 -61.54
N SER A 285 23.39 -3.15 -61.08
CA SER A 285 24.46 -3.98 -61.63
C SER A 285 24.14 -4.47 -63.06
N ALA A 286 22.88 -4.79 -63.37
CA ALA A 286 22.45 -5.18 -64.72
C ALA A 286 22.48 -4.01 -65.73
N LEU A 287 22.37 -2.77 -65.25
CA LEU A 287 22.47 -1.54 -66.05
C LEU A 287 23.91 -0.98 -66.15
N GLY A 288 24.88 -1.58 -65.44
CA GLY A 288 26.31 -1.26 -65.55
C GLY A 288 26.73 0.03 -64.85
N LEU A 289 26.11 0.37 -63.72
CA LEU A 289 26.26 1.67 -63.04
C LEU A 289 26.98 1.62 -61.68
N THR A 290 27.83 0.62 -61.40
CA THR A 290 28.63 0.58 -60.14
C THR A 290 30.13 0.39 -60.41
N GLU A 291 30.97 1.19 -59.71
CA GLU A 291 32.44 1.12 -59.64
C GLU A 291 32.89 0.66 -58.22
N ASP A 292 34.06 0.01 -58.14
CA ASP A 292 34.60 -0.91 -57.11
C ASP A 292 34.89 -0.38 -55.66
N GLY A 293 35.04 -1.33 -54.71
CA GLY A 293 35.92 -1.27 -53.49
C GLY A 293 35.22 -0.94 -52.16
N GLU A 294 35.53 -1.50 -50.97
CA GLU A 294 36.84 -1.79 -50.36
C GLU A 294 36.79 -2.91 -49.28
N GLN A 295 37.93 -3.56 -49.09
CA GLN A 295 38.26 -4.51 -48.02
C GLN A 295 38.80 -3.79 -46.78
N GLU A 296 38.48 -4.25 -45.57
CA GLU A 296 39.31 -4.02 -44.37
C GLU A 296 39.74 -5.35 -43.74
N GLU A 297 41.04 -5.47 -43.46
CA GLU A 297 41.72 -6.61 -42.82
C GLU A 297 41.81 -6.44 -41.29
N GLY A 298 41.64 -7.53 -40.54
CA GLY A 298 42.56 -7.84 -39.41
C GLY A 298 41.97 -8.31 -38.08
N GLY A 299 41.86 -9.64 -37.90
CA GLY A 299 41.73 -10.34 -36.60
C GLY A 299 41.69 -11.86 -36.78
N GLU A 300 42.47 -12.61 -36.00
CA GLU A 300 42.94 -13.99 -36.24
C GLU A 300 41.87 -15.10 -36.34
N GLU A 301 42.25 -16.17 -37.06
CA GLU A 301 41.58 -17.46 -37.26
C GLU A 301 40.69 -17.93 -36.10
N GLY A 302 39.40 -18.12 -36.37
CA GLY A 302 38.50 -18.88 -35.53
C GLY A 302 37.51 -19.63 -36.40
N THR A 303 37.64 -20.95 -36.51
CA THR A 303 36.54 -21.80 -36.98
C THR A 303 35.31 -21.57 -36.10
N LEU A 304 34.08 -21.53 -36.66
CA LEU A 304 32.85 -21.62 -35.86
C LEU A 304 32.97 -22.80 -34.89
N GLU A 305 33.10 -22.51 -33.59
CA GLU A 305 33.23 -23.54 -32.56
C GLU A 305 31.90 -24.26 -32.29
N ASP A 306 30.78 -23.59 -32.57
CA ASP A 306 29.44 -24.09 -32.35
C ASP A 306 28.63 -24.12 -33.65
N THR A 307 28.25 -25.33 -34.06
CA THR A 307 27.49 -25.59 -35.28
C THR A 307 26.03 -25.96 -35.00
N GLU A 308 25.63 -26.15 -33.73
CA GLU A 308 24.26 -26.57 -33.36
C GLU A 308 23.37 -25.33 -33.19
N VAL A 309 22.15 -25.31 -33.72
CA VAL A 309 21.25 -24.16 -33.52
C VAL A 309 20.68 -24.12 -32.09
N GLY A 310 20.96 -23.04 -31.36
CA GLY A 310 20.53 -22.82 -29.98
C GLY A 310 21.23 -23.74 -28.96
N GLU A 311 20.69 -23.83 -27.74
CA GLU A 311 21.25 -24.65 -26.67
C GLU A 311 20.23 -25.62 -26.06
N SER A 312 20.71 -26.59 -25.28
CA SER A 312 19.87 -27.40 -24.41
C SER A 312 19.53 -26.63 -23.13
N VAL A 313 18.35 -26.02 -23.08
CA VAL A 313 17.87 -25.24 -21.92
C VAL A 313 17.09 -26.13 -20.96
N ALA A 314 17.53 -26.21 -19.70
CA ALA A 314 16.87 -26.96 -18.64
C ALA A 314 15.80 -26.13 -17.93
N PHE A 315 14.69 -26.77 -17.56
CA PHE A 315 13.63 -26.18 -16.75
C PHE A 315 12.98 -27.23 -15.84
N SER A 316 11.99 -26.84 -15.03
CA SER A 316 11.31 -27.77 -14.11
C SER A 316 9.81 -27.52 -14.10
N GLY A 317 9.05 -28.61 -14.05
CA GLY A 317 7.58 -28.61 -13.99
C GLY A 317 7.08 -30.03 -13.82
N GLY A 318 5.85 -30.20 -13.35
CA GLY A 318 5.27 -31.54 -13.14
C GLY A 318 5.97 -32.35 -12.04
N GLY A 319 6.78 -31.70 -11.20
CA GLY A 319 7.65 -32.36 -10.21
C GLY A 319 8.95 -32.96 -10.74
N GLU A 320 9.29 -32.75 -12.02
CA GLU A 320 10.47 -33.30 -12.68
C GLU A 320 11.34 -32.22 -13.34
N GLN A 321 12.55 -32.59 -13.76
CA GLN A 321 13.41 -31.74 -14.58
C GLN A 321 13.20 -32.09 -16.05
N HIS A 322 13.04 -31.05 -16.85
CA HIS A 322 12.84 -31.13 -18.29
C HIS A 322 13.93 -30.34 -19.00
N ARG A 323 14.07 -30.55 -20.31
CA ARG A 323 14.88 -29.69 -21.16
C ARG A 323 14.21 -29.47 -22.51
N ILE A 324 14.47 -28.31 -23.11
CA ILE A 324 14.18 -28.04 -24.51
C ILE A 324 15.49 -27.90 -25.29
N TRP A 325 15.46 -28.28 -26.56
CA TRP A 325 16.58 -28.09 -27.51
C TRP A 325 16.03 -28.15 -28.93
N ILE A 326 16.73 -27.56 -29.89
CA ILE A 326 16.36 -27.66 -31.30
C ILE A 326 16.98 -28.92 -31.90
N ARG A 327 16.20 -29.65 -32.68
CA ARG A 327 16.69 -30.77 -33.50
C ARG A 327 16.61 -30.35 -34.97
N GLU A 328 17.74 -30.45 -35.65
CA GLU A 328 17.84 -30.29 -37.10
C GLU A 328 17.52 -31.63 -37.80
N SER A 329 16.64 -31.58 -38.81
CA SER A 329 16.31 -32.74 -39.65
C SER A 329 16.25 -32.34 -41.13
N GLY A 330 17.43 -32.08 -41.73
CA GLY A 330 17.53 -31.46 -43.06
C GLY A 330 17.25 -29.96 -42.95
N ASP A 331 16.42 -29.42 -43.84
CA ASP A 331 16.03 -27.99 -43.85
C ASP A 331 14.89 -27.67 -42.86
N GLN A 332 14.60 -28.56 -41.91
CA GLN A 332 13.52 -28.37 -40.93
C GLN A 332 14.06 -28.41 -39.51
N LEU A 333 13.76 -27.35 -38.77
CA LEU A 333 14.02 -27.24 -37.33
C LEU A 333 12.79 -27.69 -36.54
N GLU A 334 13.04 -28.47 -35.49
CA GLU A 334 11.99 -28.91 -34.59
C GLU A 334 12.41 -28.67 -33.13
N LEU A 335 11.64 -27.84 -32.41
CA LEU A 335 11.86 -27.61 -30.99
C LEU A 335 11.38 -28.84 -30.20
N MET A 336 12.32 -29.53 -29.59
CA MET A 336 12.10 -30.72 -28.79
C MET A 336 11.89 -30.36 -27.33
N VAL A 337 11.07 -31.14 -26.63
CA VAL A 337 10.97 -31.13 -25.17
C VAL A 337 11.20 -32.54 -24.64
N ALA A 338 12.14 -32.70 -23.70
CA ALA A 338 12.38 -33.96 -23.00
C ALA A 338 11.74 -33.89 -21.61
N SER A 339 10.78 -34.78 -21.44
CA SER A 339 10.42 -35.41 -20.16
C SER A 339 11.01 -36.83 -20.17
N ASP A 340 10.39 -37.81 -19.51
CA ASP A 340 10.76 -39.24 -19.59
C ASP A 340 10.86 -39.78 -21.04
N ASP A 341 10.10 -39.23 -21.98
CA ASP A 341 10.17 -39.55 -23.42
C ASP A 341 10.27 -38.25 -24.27
N PRO A 342 11.41 -37.99 -24.94
CA PRO A 342 11.60 -36.86 -25.85
C PRO A 342 10.58 -36.78 -26.99
N MET A 343 9.90 -35.65 -27.14
CA MET A 343 8.97 -35.43 -28.26
C MET A 343 8.97 -33.97 -28.74
N PRO A 344 8.44 -33.69 -29.95
CA PRO A 344 8.29 -32.32 -30.43
C PRO A 344 7.38 -31.51 -29.51
N LEU A 345 7.76 -30.28 -29.18
CA LEU A 345 6.97 -29.43 -28.29
C LEU A 345 5.56 -29.19 -28.87
N ARG A 346 5.46 -29.03 -30.20
CA ARG A 346 4.18 -28.92 -30.91
C ARG A 346 3.23 -30.08 -30.62
N GLU A 347 3.73 -31.31 -30.56
CA GLU A 347 2.92 -32.49 -30.26
C GLU A 347 2.46 -32.50 -28.79
N ARG A 348 3.35 -32.11 -27.87
CA ARG A 348 3.02 -31.96 -26.45
C ARG A 348 1.90 -30.92 -26.24
N LEU A 349 2.03 -29.74 -26.87
CA LEU A 349 1.01 -28.68 -26.82
C LEU A 349 -0.33 -29.14 -27.39
N ALA A 350 -0.33 -29.91 -28.48
CA ALA A 350 -1.55 -30.47 -29.04
C ALA A 350 -2.24 -31.45 -28.09
N GLY A 351 -1.46 -32.32 -27.42
CA GLY A 351 -1.97 -33.25 -26.41
C GLY A 351 -2.55 -32.54 -25.18
N TRP A 352 -1.89 -31.50 -24.68
CA TRP A 352 -2.39 -30.68 -23.59
C TRP A 352 -3.66 -29.92 -23.98
N ARG A 353 -3.72 -29.35 -25.19
CA ARG A 353 -4.94 -28.68 -25.69
C ARG A 353 -6.14 -29.62 -25.73
N GLN A 354 -5.93 -30.88 -26.12
CA GLN A 354 -7.00 -31.89 -26.06
C GLN A 354 -7.40 -32.19 -24.62
N THR A 355 -6.44 -32.35 -23.71
CA THR A 355 -6.69 -32.65 -22.30
C THR A 355 -7.41 -31.51 -21.59
N ALA A 356 -7.08 -30.25 -21.93
CA ALA A 356 -7.66 -29.03 -21.38
C ALA A 356 -9.19 -29.00 -21.50
N THR A 357 -9.74 -29.59 -22.58
CA THR A 357 -11.19 -29.65 -22.80
C THR A 357 -11.97 -30.42 -21.72
N SER A 358 -11.27 -31.25 -20.94
CA SER A 358 -11.84 -32.06 -19.86
C SER A 358 -11.63 -31.46 -18.45
N LEU A 359 -10.91 -30.34 -18.35
CA LEU A 359 -10.62 -29.68 -17.07
C LEU A 359 -11.81 -28.83 -16.59
N PRO A 360 -11.90 -28.54 -15.27
CA PRO A 360 -12.83 -27.54 -14.73
C PRO A 360 -12.66 -26.18 -15.42
N GLN A 361 -13.73 -25.41 -15.55
CA GLN A 361 -13.76 -24.19 -16.35
C GLN A 361 -12.64 -23.19 -16.03
N GLU A 362 -12.37 -22.94 -14.75
CA GLU A 362 -11.33 -22.02 -14.29
C GLU A 362 -9.93 -22.52 -14.69
N THR A 363 -9.64 -23.79 -14.45
CA THR A 363 -8.39 -24.47 -14.83
C THR A 363 -8.22 -24.55 -16.35
N LYS A 364 -9.32 -24.71 -17.09
CA LYS A 364 -9.33 -24.77 -18.54
C LYS A 364 -8.94 -23.42 -19.15
N THR A 365 -9.51 -22.32 -18.66
CA THR A 365 -9.18 -20.97 -19.16
C THR A 365 -7.69 -20.67 -18.99
N GLU A 366 -7.13 -21.00 -17.83
CA GLU A 366 -5.70 -20.81 -17.57
C GLU A 366 -4.82 -21.72 -18.46
N ALA A 367 -5.23 -22.99 -18.63
CA ALA A 367 -4.53 -23.91 -19.53
C ALA A 367 -4.50 -23.40 -20.97
N GLU A 368 -5.63 -22.91 -21.49
CA GLU A 368 -5.75 -22.40 -22.86
C GLU A 368 -4.90 -21.15 -23.07
N ARG A 369 -4.88 -20.24 -22.08
CA ARG A 369 -4.03 -19.04 -22.08
C ARG A 369 -2.54 -19.41 -22.14
N LEU A 370 -2.08 -20.27 -21.23
CA LEU A 370 -0.68 -20.71 -21.19
C LEU A 370 -0.25 -21.46 -22.46
N ILE A 371 -1.11 -22.33 -22.99
CA ILE A 371 -0.85 -23.02 -24.27
C ILE A 371 -0.72 -22.00 -25.41
N GLY A 372 -1.52 -20.95 -25.42
CA GLY A 372 -1.43 -19.87 -26.42
C GLY A 372 -0.10 -19.13 -26.35
N VAL A 373 0.32 -18.72 -25.15
CA VAL A 373 1.60 -18.03 -24.93
C VAL A 373 2.77 -18.90 -25.38
N VAL A 374 2.85 -20.16 -24.93
CA VAL A 374 3.95 -21.07 -25.30
C VAL A 374 3.93 -21.40 -26.80
N GLN A 375 2.74 -21.46 -27.43
CA GLN A 375 2.66 -21.65 -28.88
C GLN A 375 3.25 -20.46 -29.65
N SER A 376 3.01 -19.23 -29.16
CA SER A 376 3.60 -18.04 -29.77
C SER A 376 5.12 -18.02 -29.59
N GLN A 377 5.61 -18.28 -28.38
CA GLN A 377 7.05 -18.38 -28.09
C GLN A 377 7.71 -19.50 -28.91
N TYR A 378 7.05 -20.65 -29.07
CA TYR A 378 7.51 -21.74 -29.93
C TYR A 378 7.72 -21.31 -31.37
N ASN A 379 6.82 -20.49 -31.93
CA ASN A 379 6.96 -20.00 -33.30
C ASN A 379 8.16 -19.05 -33.42
N ILE A 380 8.36 -18.17 -32.44
CA ILE A 380 9.51 -17.24 -32.40
C ILE A 380 10.82 -18.02 -32.34
N VAL A 381 10.94 -19.01 -31.46
CA VAL A 381 12.15 -19.85 -31.36
C VAL A 381 12.48 -20.57 -32.67
N LEU A 382 11.47 -20.96 -33.46
CA LEU A 382 11.71 -21.57 -34.76
C LEU A 382 12.12 -20.57 -35.83
N GLU A 383 11.51 -19.38 -35.88
CA GLU A 383 11.89 -18.31 -36.81
C GLU A 383 13.34 -17.87 -36.56
N GLU A 384 13.69 -17.54 -35.32
CA GLU A 384 15.06 -17.20 -34.92
C GLU A 384 16.02 -18.37 -35.15
N GLY A 385 15.53 -19.60 -35.02
CA GLY A 385 16.29 -20.81 -35.31
C GLY A 385 16.67 -20.92 -36.78
N GLU A 386 15.74 -20.62 -37.69
CA GLU A 386 15.95 -20.64 -39.14
C GLU A 386 16.98 -19.56 -39.53
N ASP A 387 16.86 -18.36 -38.97
CA ASP A 387 17.81 -17.26 -39.17
C ASP A 387 19.23 -17.63 -38.65
N SER A 388 19.30 -18.27 -37.47
CA SER A 388 20.56 -18.79 -36.91
C SER A 388 21.16 -19.89 -37.78
N GLN A 389 20.34 -20.79 -38.33
CA GLN A 389 20.81 -21.84 -39.24
C GLN A 389 21.41 -21.22 -40.51
N GLU A 390 20.74 -20.25 -41.14
CA GLU A 390 21.23 -19.58 -42.35
C GLU A 390 22.53 -18.81 -42.07
N ALA A 391 22.61 -18.10 -40.95
CA ALA A 391 23.81 -17.38 -40.53
C ALA A 391 24.99 -18.34 -40.27
N LYS A 392 24.74 -19.49 -39.62
CA LYS A 392 25.75 -20.53 -39.39
C LYS A 392 26.19 -21.20 -40.70
N GLU A 393 25.29 -21.50 -41.62
CA GLU A 393 25.63 -22.05 -42.94
C GLU A 393 26.48 -21.05 -43.76
N THR A 394 26.12 -19.76 -43.72
CA THR A 394 26.87 -18.69 -44.36
C THR A 394 28.29 -18.58 -43.79
N ALA A 395 28.40 -18.56 -42.46
CA ALA A 395 29.69 -18.48 -41.78
C ALA A 395 30.53 -19.76 -41.95
N GLN A 396 29.92 -20.93 -42.15
CA GLN A 396 30.63 -22.17 -42.52
C GLN A 396 31.14 -22.14 -43.96
N ALA A 397 30.37 -21.55 -44.89
CA ALA A 397 30.76 -21.41 -46.28
C ALA A 397 31.84 -20.33 -46.49
N ASP A 398 31.79 -19.24 -45.72
CA ASP A 398 32.73 -18.12 -45.74
C ASP A 398 33.04 -17.62 -44.30
N PRO A 399 34.07 -18.17 -43.64
CA PRO A 399 34.35 -17.91 -42.22
C PRO A 399 35.10 -16.59 -42.01
N THR A 400 34.44 -15.47 -42.34
CA THR A 400 34.90 -14.13 -41.99
C THR A 400 34.54 -13.80 -40.53
N PRO A 401 35.31 -12.94 -39.84
CA PRO A 401 34.96 -12.50 -38.48
C PRO A 401 33.56 -11.89 -38.36
N GLU A 402 33.08 -11.24 -39.42
CA GLU A 402 31.74 -10.67 -39.51
C GLU A 402 30.66 -11.75 -39.56
N ASN A 403 30.81 -12.75 -40.45
CA ASN A 403 29.85 -13.85 -40.56
C ASN A 403 29.81 -14.70 -39.29
N ILE A 404 30.97 -14.94 -38.64
CA ILE A 404 31.04 -15.67 -37.37
C ILE A 404 30.33 -14.88 -36.26
N ALA A 405 30.53 -13.57 -36.17
CA ALA A 405 29.86 -12.73 -35.18
C ALA A 405 28.35 -12.66 -35.41
N ALA A 406 27.90 -12.59 -36.67
CA ALA A 406 26.49 -12.66 -37.03
C ALA A 406 25.87 -14.00 -36.59
N ALA A 407 26.49 -15.12 -36.94
CA ALA A 407 26.04 -16.45 -36.55
C ALA A 407 25.95 -16.63 -35.02
N GLN A 408 26.93 -16.09 -34.27
CA GLN A 408 26.90 -16.11 -32.80
C GLN A 408 25.80 -15.22 -32.20
N ASN A 409 25.52 -14.08 -32.83
CA ASN A 409 24.45 -13.19 -32.38
C ASN A 409 23.08 -13.83 -32.60
N GLU A 410 22.83 -14.38 -33.79
CA GLU A 410 21.57 -15.07 -34.10
C GLU A 410 21.34 -16.28 -33.20
N ASP A 411 22.36 -17.11 -33.00
CA ASP A 411 22.29 -18.22 -32.04
C ASP A 411 22.01 -17.75 -30.61
N GLY A 412 22.63 -16.65 -30.18
CA GLY A 412 22.34 -16.01 -28.90
C GLY A 412 20.89 -15.54 -28.76
N GLN A 413 20.23 -15.15 -29.86
CA GLN A 413 18.80 -14.80 -29.87
C GLN A 413 17.95 -16.04 -29.59
N VAL A 414 18.20 -17.13 -30.31
CA VAL A 414 17.52 -18.41 -30.11
C VAL A 414 17.59 -18.87 -28.66
N VAL A 415 18.78 -18.81 -28.04
CA VAL A 415 18.98 -19.22 -26.64
C VAL A 415 18.19 -18.33 -25.67
N ARG A 416 18.07 -17.02 -25.95
CA ARG A 416 17.25 -16.11 -25.14
C ARG A 416 15.78 -16.51 -25.22
N GLU A 417 15.26 -16.69 -26.42
CA GLU A 417 13.86 -17.07 -26.65
C GLU A 417 13.51 -18.45 -26.05
N GLN A 418 14.43 -19.42 -26.15
CA GLN A 418 14.29 -20.70 -25.45
C GLN A 418 14.16 -20.51 -23.92
N ARG A 419 14.98 -19.64 -23.32
CA ARG A 419 14.95 -19.38 -21.87
C ARG A 419 13.67 -18.66 -21.45
N GLU A 420 13.21 -17.71 -22.24
CA GLU A 420 11.98 -16.93 -21.98
C GLU A 420 10.73 -17.80 -21.98
N MET A 421 10.70 -18.89 -22.74
CA MET A 421 9.58 -19.85 -22.77
C MET A 421 9.51 -20.80 -21.56
N THR A 422 10.63 -20.99 -20.85
CA THR A 422 10.71 -22.00 -19.78
C THR A 422 9.74 -21.81 -18.60
N PRO A 423 9.37 -20.58 -18.17
CA PRO A 423 8.44 -20.38 -17.06
C PRO A 423 7.02 -20.89 -17.37
N GLU A 424 6.46 -20.51 -18.52
CA GLU A 424 5.12 -20.91 -18.95
C GLU A 424 5.07 -22.41 -19.27
N LEU A 425 6.13 -22.95 -19.88
CA LEU A 425 6.29 -24.40 -20.03
C LEU A 425 6.24 -25.12 -18.69
N GLY A 426 6.99 -24.64 -17.70
CA GLY A 426 6.98 -25.20 -16.35
C GLY A 426 5.58 -25.23 -15.73
N GLN A 427 4.80 -24.16 -15.91
CA GLN A 427 3.41 -24.08 -15.44
C GLN A 427 2.50 -25.09 -16.15
N LEU A 428 2.65 -25.27 -17.46
CA LEU A 428 1.90 -26.29 -18.20
C LEU A 428 2.23 -27.71 -17.71
N PHE A 429 3.50 -28.01 -17.48
CA PHE A 429 3.90 -29.29 -16.89
C PHE A 429 3.31 -29.47 -15.48
N ASP A 430 3.34 -28.45 -14.62
CA ASP A 430 2.71 -28.50 -13.30
C ASP A 430 1.18 -28.74 -13.38
N LEU A 431 0.53 -28.17 -14.40
CA LEU A 431 -0.92 -28.27 -14.59
C LEU A 431 -1.35 -29.65 -15.11
N PHE A 432 -0.64 -30.18 -16.12
CA PHE A 432 -1.03 -31.40 -16.83
C PHE A 432 -0.36 -32.67 -16.28
N GLU A 433 0.86 -32.57 -15.77
CA GLU A 433 1.61 -33.71 -15.23
C GLU A 433 1.60 -33.69 -13.68
N GLY A 434 1.18 -32.56 -13.11
CA GLY A 434 0.85 -32.37 -11.70
C GLY A 434 2.02 -31.83 -10.90
N GLY A 435 1.78 -30.82 -10.07
CA GLY A 435 2.81 -30.19 -9.24
C GLY A 435 3.49 -31.10 -8.20
N VAL A 436 4.32 -30.49 -7.36
CA VAL A 436 5.06 -31.15 -6.28
C VAL A 436 4.15 -31.38 -5.08
N ALA A 437 4.18 -32.58 -4.51
CA ALA A 437 3.43 -32.87 -3.28
C ALA A 437 3.86 -31.92 -2.16
N PHE A 438 2.90 -31.18 -1.60
CA PHE A 438 3.14 -30.28 -0.49
C PHE A 438 2.87 -31.00 0.83
N SER A 439 3.69 -30.71 1.83
CA SER A 439 3.45 -31.12 3.22
C SER A 439 3.61 -29.88 4.10
N PRO A 440 2.70 -29.64 5.05
CA PRO A 440 2.83 -28.52 5.98
C PRO A 440 4.20 -28.52 6.65
N THR A 441 4.78 -27.33 6.75
CA THR A 441 6.09 -27.12 7.36
C THR A 441 5.94 -26.25 8.59
N GLU A 442 6.67 -26.58 9.66
CA GLU A 442 6.63 -25.85 10.92
C GLU A 442 8.04 -25.78 11.52
N GLU A 443 8.47 -24.59 11.89
CA GLU A 443 9.73 -24.32 12.56
C GLU A 443 9.48 -23.65 13.92
N SER A 444 10.27 -24.05 14.91
CA SER A 444 10.28 -23.39 16.23
C SER A 444 11.24 -22.20 16.23
N VAL A 445 10.71 -21.01 16.39
CA VAL A 445 11.45 -19.75 16.47
C VAL A 445 11.68 -19.39 17.94
N SER A 446 12.93 -19.36 18.37
CA SER A 446 13.27 -18.94 19.74
C SER A 446 13.11 -17.43 19.90
N ILE A 447 12.19 -17.04 20.79
CA ILE A 447 11.99 -15.65 21.22
C ILE A 447 12.56 -15.41 22.62
N GLY A 448 13.70 -16.05 22.93
CA GLY A 448 14.43 -15.90 24.19
C GLY A 448 13.82 -16.68 25.36
N VAL A 449 12.54 -16.47 25.63
CA VAL A 449 11.82 -16.98 26.83
C VAL A 449 10.94 -18.18 26.57
N GLY A 450 10.70 -18.43 25.29
CA GLY A 450 9.80 -19.42 24.77
C GLY A 450 10.12 -19.64 23.30
N GLN A 451 9.37 -20.53 22.70
CA GLN A 451 9.41 -20.78 21.26
C GLN A 451 8.05 -20.44 20.71
N LEU A 452 8.04 -19.69 19.61
CA LEU A 452 6.86 -19.54 18.77
C LEU A 452 6.98 -20.52 17.61
N ARG A 453 5.89 -21.16 17.25
CA ARG A 453 5.86 -22.05 16.09
C ARG A 453 5.36 -21.29 14.88
N VAL A 454 6.19 -21.22 13.86
CA VAL A 454 5.90 -20.56 12.59
C VAL A 454 5.82 -21.64 11.53
N GLY A 455 4.81 -21.60 10.68
CA GLY A 455 4.61 -22.62 9.66
C GLY A 455 4.08 -22.08 8.34
N ILE A 456 4.10 -22.94 7.34
CA ILE A 456 3.38 -22.76 6.07
C ILE A 456 2.49 -23.98 5.92
N ALA A 457 1.19 -23.76 5.72
CA ALA A 457 0.20 -24.81 5.60
C ALA A 457 -0.83 -24.47 4.52
N GLU A 458 -1.70 -25.42 4.19
CA GLU A 458 -2.86 -25.17 3.34
C GLU A 458 -3.98 -24.52 4.17
N SER A 459 -4.49 -23.40 3.68
CA SER A 459 -5.62 -22.66 4.24
C SER A 459 -6.93 -23.40 3.96
N ALA A 460 -8.01 -22.95 4.62
CA ALA A 460 -9.35 -23.48 4.37
C ALA A 460 -9.85 -23.25 2.93
N GLU A 461 -9.22 -22.32 2.20
CA GLU A 461 -9.55 -21.95 0.83
C GLU A 461 -8.71 -22.70 -0.22
N GLY A 462 -7.86 -23.65 0.21
CA GLY A 462 -7.01 -24.42 -0.68
C GLY A 462 -5.83 -23.62 -1.24
N ARG A 463 -5.31 -22.66 -0.47
CA ARG A 463 -4.12 -21.86 -0.81
C ARG A 463 -3.05 -22.03 0.27
N LEU A 464 -1.80 -21.71 -0.01
CA LEU A 464 -0.79 -21.69 1.05
C LEU A 464 -1.00 -20.47 1.95
N GLU A 465 -0.86 -20.66 3.26
CA GLU A 465 -0.89 -19.59 4.26
C GLU A 465 0.29 -19.73 5.22
N ALA A 466 0.82 -18.60 5.69
CA ALA A 466 1.72 -18.54 6.81
C ALA A 466 0.93 -18.65 8.13
N GLN A 467 1.42 -19.48 9.03
CA GLN A 467 0.82 -19.71 10.34
C GLN A 467 1.75 -19.32 11.48
N LEU A 468 1.17 -18.79 12.55
CA LEU A 468 1.79 -18.60 13.84
C LEU A 468 0.98 -19.33 14.91
N GLU A 469 1.61 -20.25 15.64
CA GLU A 469 0.98 -21.17 16.59
C GLU A 469 -0.20 -21.96 16.00
N GLY A 470 -0.10 -22.32 14.71
CA GLY A 470 -1.13 -23.08 13.99
C GLY A 470 -2.38 -22.28 13.64
N GLN A 471 -2.29 -20.95 13.62
CA GLN A 471 -3.34 -20.06 13.13
C GLN A 471 -2.77 -19.10 12.10
N ASP A 472 -3.62 -18.55 11.23
CA ASP A 472 -3.25 -17.48 10.30
C ASP A 472 -2.43 -16.38 10.99
N VAL A 473 -1.28 -16.08 10.39
CA VAL A 473 -0.29 -15.21 11.01
C VAL A 473 -0.78 -13.76 11.11
N ASP A 474 -1.52 -13.27 10.12
CA ASP A 474 -2.03 -11.90 10.11
C ASP A 474 -3.06 -11.71 11.23
N ARG A 475 -3.93 -12.69 11.43
CA ARG A 475 -4.86 -12.72 12.56
C ARG A 475 -4.13 -12.71 13.91
N GLN A 476 -3.08 -13.50 14.06
CA GLN A 476 -2.30 -13.55 15.30
C GLN A 476 -1.57 -12.23 15.56
N MET A 477 -0.96 -11.63 14.54
CA MET A 477 -0.32 -10.32 14.65
C MET A 477 -1.35 -9.24 14.99
N ALA A 478 -2.54 -9.25 14.38
CA ALA A 478 -3.63 -8.35 14.73
C ALA A 478 -4.10 -8.50 16.19
N VAL A 479 -4.14 -9.73 16.73
CA VAL A 479 -4.43 -9.97 18.15
C VAL A 479 -3.34 -9.37 19.05
N MET A 480 -2.07 -9.48 18.65
CA MET A 480 -0.97 -8.83 19.40
C MET A 480 -1.08 -7.30 19.36
N GLU A 481 -1.42 -6.73 18.20
CA GLU A 481 -1.64 -5.29 18.01
C GLU A 481 -2.87 -4.74 18.71
N GLN A 482 -3.91 -5.55 18.94
CA GLN A 482 -5.11 -5.12 19.68
C GLN A 482 -5.03 -5.48 21.16
N GLY A 483 -4.03 -6.28 21.54
CA GLY A 483 -3.77 -6.72 22.90
C GLY A 483 -3.01 -5.68 23.74
N PRO A 484 -2.42 -6.10 24.87
CA PRO A 484 -1.70 -5.22 25.79
C PRO A 484 -0.61 -4.35 25.13
N ILE A 485 0.09 -4.88 24.12
CA ILE A 485 1.10 -4.15 23.34
C ILE A 485 0.48 -2.98 22.56
N GLY A 486 -0.67 -3.20 21.94
CA GLY A 486 -1.42 -2.17 21.22
C GLY A 486 -1.92 -1.03 22.08
N THR A 487 -2.28 -1.35 23.32
CA THR A 487 -2.85 -0.40 24.29
C THR A 487 -1.79 0.29 25.15
N ALA A 488 -0.51 0.00 24.90
CA ALA A 488 0.59 0.55 25.67
C ALA A 488 0.79 2.04 25.41
N GLN A 489 1.22 2.74 26.45
CA GLN A 489 1.55 4.17 26.36
C GLN A 489 2.95 4.38 25.75
N HIS A 490 3.87 3.42 25.93
CA HIS A 490 5.16 3.42 25.25
C HIS A 490 5.05 2.86 23.83
N VAL A 491 5.59 3.60 22.85
CA VAL A 491 5.38 3.31 21.42
C VAL A 491 6.30 2.21 20.88
N PHE A 492 7.37 1.84 21.60
CA PHE A 492 8.38 0.92 21.08
C PHE A 492 7.82 -0.48 20.75
N GLY A 493 7.01 -1.06 21.64
CA GLY A 493 6.45 -2.40 21.43
C GLY A 493 5.47 -2.48 20.29
N ILE A 494 4.59 -1.48 20.16
CA ILE A 494 3.63 -1.42 19.05
C ILE A 494 4.33 -1.16 17.71
N THR A 495 5.39 -0.34 17.67
CA THR A 495 6.17 -0.12 16.44
C THR A 495 6.87 -1.39 15.99
N LEU A 496 7.51 -2.13 16.89
CA LEU A 496 8.15 -3.39 16.53
C LEU A 496 7.14 -4.43 16.03
N VAL A 497 6.02 -4.60 16.72
CA VAL A 497 4.98 -5.57 16.30
C VAL A 497 4.40 -5.20 14.95
N ARG A 498 4.12 -3.91 14.70
CA ARG A 498 3.63 -3.44 13.38
C ARG A 498 4.64 -3.68 12.28
N GLU A 499 5.91 -3.40 12.52
CA GLU A 499 6.96 -3.62 11.52
C GLU A 499 7.10 -5.11 11.18
N VAL A 500 7.08 -5.98 12.20
CA VAL A 500 7.07 -7.43 11.99
C VAL A 500 5.78 -7.87 11.28
N SER A 501 4.64 -7.31 11.63
CA SER A 501 3.34 -7.64 11.02
C SER A 501 3.38 -7.36 9.52
N LEU A 502 3.77 -6.15 9.12
CA LEU A 502 3.85 -5.75 7.71
C LEU A 502 4.75 -6.71 6.90
N GLN A 503 5.92 -7.03 7.43
CA GLN A 503 6.89 -7.89 6.75
C GLN A 503 6.45 -9.35 6.67
N VAL A 504 5.63 -9.80 7.62
CA VAL A 504 5.09 -11.16 7.62
C VAL A 504 3.86 -11.25 6.72
N SER A 505 3.01 -10.22 6.70
CA SER A 505 1.87 -10.10 5.79
C SER A 505 2.30 -10.12 4.33
N GLU A 506 3.39 -9.44 3.97
CA GLU A 506 3.97 -9.50 2.60
C GLU A 506 4.31 -10.94 2.17
N VAL A 507 4.88 -11.74 3.08
CA VAL A 507 5.16 -13.16 2.79
C VAL A 507 3.87 -13.98 2.73
N ASN A 508 2.89 -13.69 3.60
CA ASN A 508 1.60 -14.36 3.61
C ASN A 508 0.80 -14.10 2.33
N GLU A 509 0.83 -12.87 1.81
CA GLU A 509 0.23 -12.50 0.52
C GLU A 509 0.83 -13.30 -0.63
N ALA A 510 2.17 -13.40 -0.69
CA ALA A 510 2.84 -14.22 -1.70
C ALA A 510 2.48 -15.72 -1.60
N LEU A 511 2.31 -16.25 -0.39
CA LEU A 511 1.85 -17.62 -0.15
C LEU A 511 0.40 -17.80 -0.60
N ASN A 512 -0.48 -16.84 -0.31
CA ASN A 512 -1.90 -16.90 -0.68
C ASN A 512 -2.11 -16.92 -2.20
N GLN A 513 -1.14 -16.45 -3.01
CA GLN A 513 -1.21 -16.61 -4.46
C GLN A 513 -0.99 -18.06 -4.94
N VAL A 514 -0.49 -18.94 -4.08
CA VAL A 514 -0.21 -20.34 -4.43
C VAL A 514 -1.41 -21.23 -4.10
N ALA A 515 -2.11 -21.69 -5.14
CA ALA A 515 -3.15 -22.68 -5.01
C ALA A 515 -2.58 -24.08 -4.70
N VAL A 516 -3.25 -24.81 -3.81
CA VAL A 516 -2.99 -26.21 -3.49
C VAL A 516 -4.04 -27.05 -4.18
N THR A 517 -3.63 -27.80 -5.20
CA THR A 517 -4.54 -28.64 -6.00
C THR A 517 -4.24 -30.10 -5.70
N ASN A 518 -5.18 -30.82 -5.08
CA ASN A 518 -5.02 -32.23 -4.70
C ASN A 518 -3.76 -32.51 -3.86
N GLY A 519 -3.43 -31.60 -2.93
CA GLY A 519 -2.24 -31.70 -2.07
C GLY A 519 -0.91 -31.45 -2.79
N LYS A 520 -0.94 -30.86 -3.99
CA LYS A 520 0.24 -30.47 -4.77
C LYS A 520 0.27 -28.95 -5.00
N ILE A 521 1.48 -28.41 -5.14
CA ILE A 521 1.73 -27.00 -5.46
C ILE A 521 2.64 -26.88 -6.69
N PRO A 522 2.67 -25.72 -7.38
CA PRO A 522 3.60 -25.48 -8.47
C PRO A 522 5.05 -25.71 -8.07
N SER A 523 5.84 -26.29 -8.98
CA SER A 523 7.26 -26.61 -8.78
C SER A 523 8.09 -25.35 -8.47
N ALA A 524 7.72 -24.20 -9.06
CA ALA A 524 8.34 -22.91 -8.76
C ALA A 524 8.09 -22.47 -7.31
N SER A 525 6.83 -22.53 -6.86
CA SER A 525 6.45 -22.21 -5.49
C SER A 525 7.11 -23.14 -4.48
N HIS A 526 7.22 -24.44 -4.79
CA HIS A 526 7.92 -25.40 -3.94
C HIS A 526 9.40 -25.04 -3.73
N ARG A 527 10.10 -24.52 -4.75
CA ARG A 527 11.50 -24.04 -4.61
C ARG A 527 11.61 -22.83 -3.68
N ASN A 528 10.57 -22.00 -3.62
CA ASN A 528 10.54 -20.77 -2.81
C ASN A 528 10.16 -21.02 -1.34
N LEU A 529 9.58 -22.17 -1.00
CA LEU A 529 9.12 -22.49 0.37
C LEU A 529 10.21 -22.26 1.44
N ALA A 530 11.45 -22.67 1.17
CA ALA A 530 12.55 -22.50 2.12
C ALA A 530 12.92 -21.02 2.33
N ASP A 531 12.84 -20.20 1.29
CA ASP A 531 13.07 -18.76 1.39
C ASP A 531 11.95 -18.07 2.17
N TRP A 532 10.69 -18.35 1.82
CA TRP A 532 9.53 -17.83 2.56
C TRP A 532 9.57 -18.22 4.04
N MET A 533 9.83 -19.49 4.36
CA MET A 533 10.01 -19.94 5.74
C MET A 533 11.17 -19.22 6.43
N GLY A 534 12.29 -19.04 5.73
CA GLY A 534 13.45 -18.28 6.21
C GLY A 534 13.10 -16.83 6.57
N ARG A 535 12.33 -16.14 5.71
CA ARG A 535 11.83 -14.77 5.94
C ARG A 535 10.88 -14.72 7.13
N LEU A 536 9.86 -15.59 7.17
CA LEU A 536 8.91 -15.67 8.28
C LEU A 536 9.63 -15.89 9.62
N ARG A 537 10.52 -16.90 9.68
CA ARG A 537 11.35 -17.16 10.87
C ARG A 537 12.17 -15.94 11.27
N ASN A 538 12.79 -15.27 10.30
CA ASN A 538 13.65 -14.13 10.58
C ASN A 538 12.85 -12.96 11.14
N GLN A 539 11.69 -12.64 10.55
CA GLN A 539 10.83 -11.52 10.98
C GLN A 539 10.17 -11.81 12.33
N ILE A 540 9.54 -12.98 12.50
CA ILE A 540 8.99 -13.40 13.80
C ILE A 540 10.11 -13.48 14.85
N GLY A 541 11.30 -13.91 14.45
CA GLY A 541 12.49 -13.90 15.30
C GLY A 541 12.95 -12.50 15.73
N ARG A 542 12.50 -11.41 15.11
CA ARG A 542 12.76 -10.04 15.58
C ARG A 542 11.95 -9.68 16.81
N LEU A 543 10.84 -10.38 17.07
CA LEU A 543 10.12 -10.31 18.35
C LEU A 543 10.96 -10.90 19.49
N SER A 544 12.08 -11.59 19.17
CA SER A 544 13.02 -12.09 20.15
C SER A 544 13.71 -10.94 20.92
N PRO A 545 13.75 -11.04 22.26
CA PRO A 545 14.55 -10.23 23.16
C PRO A 545 15.97 -9.92 22.67
N THR A 546 16.66 -10.88 22.06
CA THR A 546 18.09 -10.73 21.72
C THR A 546 18.34 -9.92 20.45
N LYS A 547 17.35 -9.84 19.55
CA LYS A 547 17.44 -9.08 18.29
C LYS A 547 16.75 -7.72 18.37
N ALA A 548 15.69 -7.59 19.16
CA ALA A 548 15.15 -6.30 19.54
C ALA A 548 15.84 -5.78 20.81
N ARG A 549 16.74 -4.80 20.67
CA ARG A 549 17.59 -4.26 21.76
C ARG A 549 16.82 -3.87 23.03
N SER A 550 15.54 -3.56 22.90
CA SER A 550 14.56 -3.16 23.91
C SER A 550 14.01 -4.30 24.78
N PHE A 551 14.05 -5.54 24.28
CA PHE A 551 13.27 -6.67 24.82
C PHE A 551 14.13 -7.75 25.48
N LYS A 552 15.46 -7.60 25.45
CA LYS A 552 16.52 -8.57 25.84
C LYS A 552 16.40 -9.27 27.19
N HIS A 553 15.52 -8.80 28.06
CA HIS A 553 15.35 -9.30 29.43
C HIS A 553 13.92 -9.78 29.73
N LEU A 554 13.03 -9.91 28.73
CA LEU A 554 11.85 -10.74 28.92
C LEU A 554 12.34 -12.14 29.30
N THR A 555 11.76 -12.74 30.34
CA THR A 555 11.93 -14.16 30.73
C THR A 555 10.61 -14.95 30.62
N SER A 556 9.50 -14.31 30.23
CA SER A 556 8.15 -14.88 30.15
C SER A 556 7.39 -14.48 28.86
N SER A 557 6.54 -15.37 28.35
CA SER A 557 5.78 -15.18 27.10
C SER A 557 4.78 -14.01 27.20
N PRO A 558 4.84 -13.01 26.31
CA PRO A 558 3.83 -11.95 26.17
C PRO A 558 2.41 -12.48 25.92
N PRO A 559 1.32 -11.95 26.53
CA PRO A 559 1.25 -11.10 27.71
C PRO A 559 0.99 -11.95 28.99
N SER A 560 2.04 -12.54 29.56
CA SER A 560 1.94 -13.23 30.86
C SER A 560 2.07 -12.25 32.03
N PRO A 561 1.42 -12.52 33.18
CA PRO A 561 1.70 -11.79 34.42
C PRO A 561 3.19 -11.90 34.81
N ILE A 562 3.71 -10.91 35.52
CA ILE A 562 5.04 -11.01 36.14
C ILE A 562 5.11 -12.15 37.17
N ASP A 563 6.32 -12.52 37.57
CA ASP A 563 6.53 -13.37 38.73
C ASP A 563 5.82 -12.78 39.96
N ASN A 564 5.18 -13.64 40.75
CA ASN A 564 4.36 -13.20 41.87
C ASN A 564 5.22 -12.46 42.92
N PHE A 565 4.87 -11.20 43.19
CA PHE A 565 5.49 -10.41 44.24
C PHE A 565 4.61 -10.38 45.49
N LEU A 566 5.09 -10.99 46.58
CA LEU A 566 4.39 -11.02 47.86
C LEU A 566 4.62 -9.74 48.67
N VAL A 567 3.53 -9.08 49.07
CA VAL A 567 3.53 -7.89 49.93
C VAL A 567 2.78 -8.18 51.23
N GLU A 568 3.52 -8.12 52.32
CA GLU A 568 3.02 -8.45 53.66
C GLU A 568 2.66 -7.22 54.49
N PHE A 569 1.54 -7.23 55.21
CA PHE A 569 1.07 -6.11 56.02
C PHE A 569 0.93 -6.51 57.50
N GLY A 570 1.87 -6.08 58.34
CA GLY A 570 1.98 -6.51 59.75
C GLY A 570 1.47 -5.52 60.80
N GLN A 571 0.54 -4.60 60.46
CA GLN A 571 0.04 -3.64 61.44
C GLN A 571 -1.13 -4.24 62.25
N GLN A 572 -0.90 -4.42 63.55
CA GLN A 572 -1.93 -4.94 64.46
C GLN A 572 -2.91 -3.82 64.86
N LEU A 573 -4.15 -3.90 64.37
CA LEU A 573 -5.23 -2.95 64.68
C LEU A 573 -6.20 -3.45 65.77
N GLY A 574 -6.05 -4.71 66.18
CA GLY A 574 -6.88 -5.41 67.17
C GLY A 574 -7.05 -6.88 66.79
N THR A 575 -7.68 -7.67 67.67
CA THR A 575 -7.90 -9.13 67.48
C THR A 575 -9.35 -9.49 67.18
N SER A 576 -10.25 -8.50 67.04
CA SER A 576 -11.64 -8.77 66.67
C SER A 576 -11.75 -9.23 65.22
N GLN A 577 -12.55 -10.27 64.99
CA GLN A 577 -12.78 -10.86 63.66
C GLN A 577 -13.24 -9.81 62.64
N THR A 578 -14.07 -8.86 63.06
CA THR A 578 -14.54 -7.77 62.20
C THR A 578 -13.41 -6.88 61.67
N ILE A 579 -12.38 -6.64 62.49
CA ILE A 579 -11.21 -5.83 62.08
C ILE A 579 -10.42 -6.58 61.03
N THR A 580 -10.20 -7.87 61.26
CA THR A 580 -9.44 -8.72 60.35
C THR A 580 -10.15 -8.89 59.02
N ASP A 581 -11.48 -9.08 59.03
CA ASP A 581 -12.28 -9.24 57.82
C ASP A 581 -12.29 -7.96 56.97
N GLU A 582 -12.46 -6.77 57.59
CA GLU A 582 -12.40 -5.50 56.87
C GLU A 582 -10.98 -5.18 56.36
N TYR A 583 -9.93 -5.58 57.10
CA TYR A 583 -8.54 -5.47 56.64
C TYR A 583 -8.31 -6.33 55.40
N ASP A 584 -8.68 -7.61 55.48
CA ASP A 584 -8.45 -8.58 54.42
C ASP A 584 -9.30 -8.23 53.18
N ARG A 585 -10.52 -7.69 53.37
CA ARG A 585 -11.35 -7.13 52.28
C ARG A 585 -10.66 -5.97 51.55
N GLN A 586 -10.17 -4.98 52.30
CA GLN A 586 -9.50 -3.82 51.68
C GLN A 586 -8.22 -4.23 50.94
N LEU A 587 -7.43 -5.18 51.49
CA LEU A 587 -6.29 -5.75 50.77
C LEU A 587 -6.73 -6.49 49.50
N GLY A 588 -7.78 -7.31 49.56
CA GLY A 588 -8.30 -8.04 48.41
C GLY A 588 -8.72 -7.11 47.26
N LEU A 589 -9.41 -6.01 47.57
CA LEU A 589 -9.79 -5.00 46.58
C LEU A 589 -8.57 -4.33 45.91
N GLN A 590 -7.54 -4.00 46.70
CA GLN A 590 -6.31 -3.41 46.18
C GLN A 590 -5.51 -4.39 45.34
N GLN A 591 -5.43 -5.66 45.75
CA GLN A 591 -4.78 -6.73 45.00
C GLN A 591 -5.46 -6.95 43.65
N ALA A 592 -6.78 -7.12 43.66
CA ALA A 592 -7.57 -7.34 42.45
C ALA A 592 -7.39 -6.18 41.46
N GLY A 593 -7.42 -4.94 41.95
CA GLY A 593 -7.19 -3.77 41.11
C GLY A 593 -5.76 -3.68 40.58
N LEU A 594 -4.73 -3.95 41.40
CA LEU A 594 -3.33 -3.87 40.96
C LEU A 594 -3.04 -4.88 39.85
N ASN A 595 -3.53 -6.11 39.98
CA ASN A 595 -3.29 -7.18 39.00
C ASN A 595 -4.07 -7.01 37.68
N GLN A 596 -4.90 -5.97 37.57
CA GLN A 596 -5.53 -5.57 36.30
C GLN A 596 -4.69 -4.54 35.52
N ILE A 597 -3.70 -3.91 36.16
CA ILE A 597 -2.86 -2.85 35.56
C ILE A 597 -1.63 -3.48 34.90
N SER A 598 -1.20 -2.96 33.74
CA SER A 598 0.08 -3.32 33.14
C SER A 598 1.26 -2.75 33.93
N ILE A 599 2.45 -3.32 33.80
CA ILE A 599 3.65 -2.69 34.39
C ILE A 599 3.81 -1.28 33.82
N ASP A 600 3.55 -1.11 32.53
CA ASP A 600 3.65 0.17 31.82
C ASP A 600 2.85 1.27 32.49
N GLN A 601 1.54 1.05 32.60
CA GLN A 601 0.63 1.99 33.22
C GLN A 601 0.99 2.21 34.70
N TRP A 602 1.44 1.16 35.40
CA TRP A 602 1.87 1.26 36.79
C TRP A 602 3.10 2.15 36.97
N ILE A 603 4.16 1.97 36.17
CA ILE A 603 5.38 2.79 36.23
C ILE A 603 5.09 4.24 35.81
N ILE A 604 4.29 4.45 34.77
CA ILE A 604 3.88 5.81 34.34
C ILE A 604 3.16 6.53 35.48
N ASN A 605 2.21 5.86 36.13
CA ASN A 605 1.51 6.41 37.29
C ASN A 605 2.47 6.74 38.44
N ARG A 606 3.47 5.89 38.67
CA ARG A 606 4.49 6.09 39.71
C ARG A 606 5.35 7.31 39.41
N ASN A 607 5.84 7.42 38.18
CA ASN A 607 6.66 8.54 37.73
C ASN A 607 5.86 9.86 37.78
N ALA A 608 4.60 9.86 37.34
CA ALA A 608 3.72 11.04 37.37
C ALA A 608 3.41 11.53 38.81
N TYR A 609 3.43 10.64 39.80
CA TYR A 609 3.08 10.98 41.19
C TYR A 609 4.08 11.94 41.85
N LYS A 610 5.38 11.76 41.66
CA LYS A 610 6.41 12.61 42.30
C LYS A 610 7.22 13.42 41.29
N LEU A 611 6.67 13.63 40.09
CA LEU A 611 7.39 14.29 39.02
C LEU A 611 7.77 15.72 39.40
N GLN A 612 9.07 15.97 39.39
CA GLN A 612 9.76 17.24 39.59
C GLN A 612 11.01 17.25 38.72
N ASP A 613 11.68 18.40 38.60
CA ASP A 613 12.85 18.63 37.74
C ASP A 613 13.88 17.49 37.86
N SER A 614 14.31 17.20 39.09
CA SER A 614 15.34 16.18 39.38
C SER A 614 14.95 14.75 39.02
N THR A 615 13.65 14.43 39.01
CA THR A 615 13.18 13.10 38.60
C THR A 615 12.94 13.01 37.10
N PHE A 616 12.54 14.12 36.46
CA PHE A 616 12.21 14.17 35.03
C PHE A 616 13.45 14.01 34.16
N VAL A 617 14.57 14.66 34.52
CA VAL A 617 15.83 14.54 33.78
C VAL A 617 16.42 13.13 33.79
N ASN A 618 16.04 12.30 34.77
CA ASN A 618 16.49 10.91 34.87
C ASN A 618 15.65 9.93 34.04
N LEU A 619 14.52 10.37 33.50
CA LEU A 619 13.70 9.58 32.58
C LEU A 619 14.28 9.64 31.17
N ASP A 620 14.15 8.56 30.41
CA ASP A 620 14.45 8.58 28.98
C ASP A 620 13.36 9.34 28.19
N ALA A 621 13.61 9.61 26.90
CA ALA A 621 12.72 10.42 26.07
C ALA A 621 11.29 9.84 25.96
N GLU A 622 11.15 8.50 25.90
CA GLU A 622 9.85 7.86 25.78
C GLU A 622 9.15 7.79 27.15
N GLU A 623 9.87 7.54 28.23
CA GLU A 623 9.33 7.64 29.60
C GLU A 623 8.83 9.06 29.89
N ARG A 624 9.58 10.10 29.48
CA ARG A 624 9.15 11.50 29.58
C ARG A 624 7.86 11.73 28.82
N ARG A 625 7.81 11.29 27.56
CA ARG A 625 6.62 11.42 26.71
C ARG A 625 5.40 10.74 27.32
N ALA A 626 5.53 9.48 27.74
CA ALA A 626 4.42 8.73 28.33
C ALA A 626 3.90 9.36 29.64
N VAL A 627 4.81 9.81 30.50
CA VAL A 627 4.46 10.51 31.75
C VAL A 627 3.79 11.86 31.45
N LEU A 628 4.30 12.63 30.49
CA LEU A 628 3.71 13.90 30.08
C LEU A 628 2.31 13.71 29.48
N MET A 629 2.10 12.69 28.64
CA MET A 629 0.77 12.35 28.10
C MET A 629 -0.23 12.00 29.20
N GLU A 630 0.18 11.21 30.20
CA GLU A 630 -0.67 10.91 31.36
C GLU A 630 -0.99 12.18 32.18
N LEU A 631 -0.02 13.07 32.39
CA LEU A 631 -0.26 14.35 33.05
C LEU A 631 -1.18 15.28 32.24
N GLN A 632 -1.05 15.28 30.91
CA GLN A 632 -1.93 16.02 30.00
C GLN A 632 -3.37 15.53 30.12
N ARG A 633 -3.57 14.21 30.15
CA ARG A 633 -4.87 13.58 30.38
C ARG A 633 -5.47 14.01 31.72
N ARG A 634 -4.70 13.97 32.81
CA ARG A 634 -5.13 14.45 34.14
C ARG A 634 -5.51 15.92 34.13
N ALA A 635 -4.75 16.75 33.40
CA ALA A 635 -5.00 18.18 33.28
C ALA A 635 -6.29 18.47 32.50
N ALA A 636 -6.51 17.80 31.37
CA ALA A 636 -7.72 17.90 30.56
C ALA A 636 -8.97 17.50 31.36
N ASP A 637 -8.94 16.33 32.00
CA ASP A 637 -10.03 15.83 32.86
C ASP A 637 -10.41 16.82 33.96
N SER A 638 -9.41 17.53 34.48
CA SER A 638 -9.58 18.44 35.60
C SER A 638 -10.01 19.83 35.17
N ARG A 639 -9.52 20.30 34.03
CA ARG A 639 -10.00 21.50 33.35
C ARG A 639 -11.51 21.42 33.14
N ASP A 640 -12.00 20.28 32.65
CA ASP A 640 -13.41 20.11 32.29
C ASP A 640 -14.32 20.06 33.53
N ARG A 641 -13.79 19.61 34.67
CA ARG A 641 -14.53 19.55 35.95
C ARG A 641 -14.36 20.81 36.81
N ALA A 642 -13.37 21.66 36.52
CA ALA A 642 -13.02 22.81 37.36
C ALA A 642 -13.97 24.00 37.16
N ARG A 643 -14.62 24.46 38.24
CA ARG A 643 -15.48 25.65 38.23
C ARG A 643 -14.74 26.99 38.34
N GLY A 644 -13.52 27.01 38.89
CA GLY A 644 -12.78 28.26 39.16
C GLY A 644 -11.26 28.21 39.04
N ARG A 645 -10.69 27.03 38.75
CA ARG A 645 -9.24 26.85 38.52
C ARG A 645 -8.93 26.43 37.07
N ARG A 646 -9.89 26.63 36.16
CA ARG A 646 -9.81 26.15 34.77
C ARG A 646 -8.57 26.69 34.05
N GLN A 647 -8.25 27.97 34.23
CA GLN A 647 -7.07 28.60 33.61
C GLN A 647 -5.77 27.91 34.01
N ARG A 648 -5.58 27.58 35.29
CA ARG A 648 -4.35 26.89 35.75
C ARG A 648 -4.14 25.52 35.11
N PHE A 649 -5.23 24.81 34.77
CA PHE A 649 -5.13 23.55 34.04
C PHE A 649 -4.84 23.77 32.55
N ILE A 650 -5.30 24.87 31.97
CA ILE A 650 -4.92 25.27 30.59
C ILE A 650 -3.42 25.60 30.56
N ASP A 651 -2.94 26.37 31.53
CA ASP A 651 -1.51 26.73 31.63
C ASP A 651 -0.64 25.48 31.85
N ALA A 652 -1.12 24.51 32.63
CA ALA A 652 -0.46 23.20 32.79
C ALA A 652 -0.44 22.39 31.49
N ILE A 653 -1.54 22.37 30.72
CA ILE A 653 -1.59 21.69 29.40
C ILE A 653 -0.58 22.33 28.45
N ALA A 654 -0.54 23.67 28.37
CA ALA A 654 0.40 24.37 27.49
C ALA A 654 1.87 24.06 27.84
N ALA A 655 2.21 24.06 29.13
CA ALA A 655 3.55 23.69 29.58
C ALA A 655 3.91 22.22 29.26
N ILE A 656 2.92 21.32 29.24
CA ILE A 656 3.11 19.91 28.84
C ILE A 656 3.26 19.78 27.33
N GLU A 657 2.47 20.53 26.55
CA GLU A 657 2.55 20.53 25.08
C GLU A 657 3.91 21.03 24.60
N GLU A 658 4.44 22.10 25.19
CA GLU A 658 5.81 22.58 24.96
C GLU A 658 6.84 21.49 25.28
N ALA A 659 6.66 20.79 26.40
CA ALA A 659 7.55 19.70 26.81
C ALA A 659 7.52 18.48 25.88
N LEU A 660 6.39 18.26 25.19
CA LEU A 660 6.18 17.18 24.24
C LEU A 660 6.74 17.48 22.84
N GLU A 661 7.24 18.70 22.59
CA GLU A 661 7.89 19.01 21.32
C GLU A 661 9.12 18.11 21.10
N PRO A 662 9.34 17.58 19.88
CA PRO A 662 10.42 16.63 19.63
C PRO A 662 11.81 17.13 20.04
N VAL A 663 12.09 18.43 19.88
CA VAL A 663 13.35 19.05 20.28
C VAL A 663 13.57 19.02 21.80
N ASN A 664 12.50 19.23 22.58
CA ASN A 664 12.54 19.27 24.03
C ASN A 664 12.55 17.85 24.65
N LEU A 665 11.79 16.91 24.07
CA LEU A 665 11.84 15.49 24.47
C LEU A 665 13.23 14.88 24.25
N ALA A 666 13.89 15.25 23.14
CA ALA A 666 15.21 14.74 22.79
C ALA A 666 16.36 15.32 23.63
N ASP A 667 16.17 16.48 24.26
CA ASP A 667 17.19 17.11 25.11
C ASP A 667 17.18 16.51 26.53
N PRO A 668 18.22 15.76 26.95
CA PRO A 668 18.27 15.15 28.28
C PRO A 668 18.26 16.16 29.43
N GLN A 669 18.61 17.43 29.18
CA GLN A 669 18.68 18.48 30.19
C GLN A 669 17.43 19.36 30.25
N TYR A 670 16.51 19.22 29.28
CA TYR A 670 15.28 20.01 29.26
C TYR A 670 14.41 19.72 30.49
N THR A 671 13.88 20.78 31.07
CA THR A 671 12.92 20.72 32.18
C THR A 671 11.73 21.63 31.87
N PRO A 672 10.50 21.10 31.86
CA PRO A 672 9.31 21.92 31.64
C PRO A 672 8.98 22.79 32.86
N ASP A 673 8.07 23.75 32.70
CA ASP A 673 7.62 24.60 33.80
C ASP A 673 6.78 23.82 34.83
N PHE A 674 7.48 23.22 35.79
CA PHE A 674 6.87 22.47 36.90
C PHE A 674 6.01 23.34 37.82
N SER A 675 6.12 24.67 37.78
CA SER A 675 5.22 25.53 38.55
C SER A 675 3.77 25.40 38.06
N ASN A 676 3.58 25.18 36.75
CA ASN A 676 2.28 24.91 36.13
C ASN A 676 1.92 23.42 36.20
N ILE A 677 2.86 22.52 35.89
CA ILE A 677 2.60 21.07 35.82
C ILE A 677 2.32 20.46 37.19
N SER A 678 2.92 20.98 38.27
CA SER A 678 2.75 20.42 39.62
C SER A 678 1.29 20.33 40.09
N LEU A 679 0.37 21.11 39.51
CA LEU A 679 -1.08 21.04 39.78
C LEU A 679 -1.73 19.68 39.46
N VAL A 680 -1.12 18.89 38.57
CA VAL A 680 -1.64 17.59 38.10
C VAL A 680 -0.72 16.41 38.45
N THR A 681 0.36 16.70 39.17
CA THR A 681 1.22 15.70 39.84
C THR A 681 0.67 15.33 41.23
N ASN A 682 1.37 14.45 41.95
CA ASN A 682 1.02 14.03 43.32
C ASN A 682 -0.36 13.39 43.41
N ARG A 683 -0.86 13.25 44.65
CA ARG A 683 -2.16 12.65 44.91
C ARG A 683 -3.27 13.53 44.36
N PHE A 684 -3.89 13.04 43.29
CA PHE A 684 -4.87 13.76 42.51
C PHE A 684 -6.07 12.85 42.22
N GLY A 685 -7.30 13.35 42.24
CA GLY A 685 -8.49 12.50 42.14
C GLY A 685 -9.83 13.20 42.38
N ASN A 686 -10.93 12.48 42.17
CA ASN A 686 -12.29 13.00 42.37
C ASN A 686 -12.92 12.63 43.73
N GLU A 687 -12.21 11.91 44.59
CA GLU A 687 -12.68 11.33 45.85
C GLU A 687 -13.49 12.30 46.72
N ARG A 688 -12.98 13.53 46.91
CA ARG A 688 -13.63 14.54 47.76
C ARG A 688 -14.98 14.97 47.18
N ASN A 689 -15.06 15.17 45.88
CA ASN A 689 -16.29 15.52 45.18
C ASN A 689 -17.26 14.34 45.19
N TRP A 690 -16.76 13.15 44.84
CA TRP A 690 -17.52 11.90 44.84
C TRP A 690 -18.17 11.62 46.21
N ARG A 691 -17.39 11.73 47.30
CA ARG A 691 -17.89 11.60 48.68
C ARG A 691 -18.88 12.70 49.04
N GLY A 692 -18.65 13.92 48.58
CA GLY A 692 -19.54 15.06 48.82
C GLY A 692 -20.92 14.85 48.19
N LYS A 693 -20.95 14.37 46.95
CA LYS A 693 -22.17 13.98 46.23
C LYS A 693 -22.90 12.86 46.98
N ARG A 694 -22.20 11.82 47.43
CA ARG A 694 -22.78 10.59 48.02
C ARG A 694 -22.80 10.56 49.55
N ARG A 695 -22.92 11.73 50.18
CA ARG A 695 -22.75 11.85 51.63
C ARG A 695 -23.76 11.03 52.42
N GLN A 696 -24.96 10.82 51.90
CA GLN A 696 -26.04 10.13 52.62
C GLN A 696 -25.95 8.62 52.42
N GLU A 697 -25.70 8.18 51.21
CA GLU A 697 -25.43 6.80 50.82
C GLU A 697 -24.22 6.25 51.60
N VAL A 698 -23.14 7.03 51.70
CA VAL A 698 -21.99 6.71 52.55
C VAL A 698 -22.37 6.55 54.02
N LYS A 699 -23.37 7.29 54.54
CA LYS A 699 -23.84 7.08 55.92
C LYS A 699 -24.68 5.82 56.06
N ASP A 700 -25.44 5.47 55.03
CA ASP A 700 -26.34 4.31 55.02
C ASP A 700 -25.53 3.00 54.94
N ILE A 701 -24.55 2.91 54.03
CA ILE A 701 -23.53 1.82 54.01
C ILE A 701 -22.87 1.67 55.38
N MET A 702 -22.52 2.79 55.98
CA MET A 702 -21.88 2.82 57.30
C MET A 702 -22.81 2.40 58.43
N LYS A 703 -24.12 2.54 58.26
CA LYS A 703 -25.11 2.08 59.24
C LYS A 703 -25.26 0.57 59.15
N GLU A 704 -25.31 0.01 57.95
CA GLU A 704 -25.38 -1.43 57.69
C GLU A 704 -24.16 -2.18 58.20
N LEU A 705 -22.97 -1.65 57.88
CA LEU A 705 -21.71 -2.19 58.40
C LEU A 705 -21.70 -2.23 59.94
N ARG A 706 -22.30 -1.25 60.61
CA ARG A 706 -22.39 -1.19 62.09
C ARG A 706 -23.39 -2.16 62.71
N THR A 707 -24.39 -2.63 61.97
CA THR A 707 -25.48 -3.47 62.52
C THR A 707 -25.11 -4.94 62.69
N GLY A 708 -23.91 -5.36 62.28
CA GLY A 708 -23.47 -6.77 62.32
C GLY A 708 -22.67 -7.24 63.55
N ALA A 709 -22.04 -6.35 64.34
CA ALA A 709 -21.28 -6.76 65.53
C ALA A 709 -21.04 -5.61 66.52
N ASN A 710 -21.11 -5.90 67.83
CA ASN A 710 -20.83 -4.97 68.93
C ASN A 710 -19.41 -4.37 68.90
N ASP A 711 -18.49 -4.93 68.10
CA ASP A 711 -17.08 -4.54 68.01
C ASP A 711 -16.81 -3.36 67.06
N TRP A 712 -17.78 -2.95 66.22
CA TRP A 712 -17.63 -1.81 65.31
C TRP A 712 -17.36 -0.49 66.07
N GLN A 713 -17.86 -0.36 67.29
CA GLN A 713 -17.66 0.83 68.13
C GLN A 713 -16.18 1.00 68.56
N THR A 714 -15.42 -0.09 68.60
CA THR A 714 -14.01 -0.12 69.05
C THR A 714 -13.03 0.38 67.99
N ILE A 715 -13.40 0.26 66.70
CA ILE A 715 -12.51 0.50 65.55
C ILE A 715 -12.98 1.58 64.58
N PHE A 716 -14.23 2.05 64.68
CA PHE A 716 -14.77 3.05 63.74
C PHE A 716 -15.06 4.40 64.39
N ARG A 717 -14.20 5.39 64.08
CA ARG A 717 -14.52 6.81 64.34
C ARG A 717 -15.11 7.52 63.10
N ARG A 718 -14.72 7.14 61.88
CA ARG A 718 -15.12 7.78 60.60
C ARG A 718 -15.06 6.80 59.42
N SER A 719 -15.86 7.04 58.38
CA SER A 719 -15.70 6.39 57.07
C SER A 719 -14.66 7.09 56.21
N ALA A 720 -13.95 6.31 55.40
CA ALA A 720 -13.06 6.80 54.36
C ALA A 720 -13.47 6.26 53.00
N VAL A 721 -13.16 7.03 51.98
CA VAL A 721 -13.05 6.52 50.61
C VAL A 721 -11.77 5.70 50.55
N LEU A 722 -11.87 4.47 50.06
CA LEU A 722 -10.76 3.53 49.99
C LEU A 722 -9.78 3.94 48.89
N HIS A 723 -8.50 3.64 49.11
CA HIS A 723 -7.50 3.73 48.07
C HIS A 723 -7.77 2.70 46.97
N ASN A 724 -7.94 3.15 45.72
CA ASN A 724 -7.99 2.27 44.56
C ASN A 724 -6.57 1.90 44.11
N ALA A 725 -6.46 0.88 43.25
CA ALA A 725 -5.17 0.42 42.74
C ALA A 725 -4.38 1.51 42.00
N ASP A 726 -5.07 2.38 41.27
CA ASP A 726 -4.44 3.50 40.57
C ASP A 726 -3.75 4.45 41.56
N GLN A 727 -4.41 4.85 42.67
CA GLN A 727 -3.77 5.68 43.70
C GLN A 727 -2.56 5.03 44.35
N ILE A 728 -2.61 3.72 44.56
CA ILE A 728 -1.47 2.99 45.11
C ILE A 728 -0.32 3.12 44.12
N ALA A 729 -0.57 2.94 42.83
CA ALA A 729 0.41 3.17 41.76
C ALA A 729 0.84 4.64 41.61
N GLY A 730 0.30 5.62 42.35
CA GLY A 730 0.57 7.05 42.13
C GLY A 730 -0.28 7.70 41.02
N GLY A 731 -1.25 6.94 40.53
CA GLY A 731 -2.24 7.27 39.53
C GLY A 731 -3.29 8.30 39.98
N PHE A 732 -4.21 8.58 39.07
CA PHE A 732 -5.36 9.44 39.31
C PHE A 732 -6.40 8.66 40.13
N GLY A 733 -6.64 9.11 41.36
CA GLY A 733 -7.66 8.56 42.26
C GLY A 733 -9.09 8.83 41.81
N PHE A 734 -9.42 8.35 40.61
CA PHE A 734 -10.72 8.42 40.00
C PHE A 734 -11.58 7.29 40.51
N ILE A 735 -12.76 7.68 40.97
CA ILE A 735 -13.83 6.78 41.33
C ILE A 735 -14.93 6.97 40.30
N PRO A 736 -15.37 5.90 39.62
CA PRO A 736 -16.46 5.95 38.66
C PRO A 736 -17.71 6.63 39.25
N ASP A 737 -18.45 7.36 38.42
CA ASP A 737 -19.74 7.91 38.82
C ASP A 737 -20.79 6.81 38.67
N ILE A 738 -21.14 6.16 39.77
CA ILE A 738 -22.15 5.08 39.78
C ILE A 738 -23.55 5.70 39.71
N ALA A 739 -24.39 5.20 38.81
CA ALA A 739 -25.75 5.71 38.62
C ALA A 739 -26.51 5.67 39.95
N ARG A 740 -27.17 6.78 40.33
CA ARG A 740 -27.89 6.85 41.59
C ARG A 740 -29.21 6.09 41.48
N VAL A 741 -29.40 5.13 42.37
CA VAL A 741 -30.70 4.52 42.62
C VAL A 741 -31.48 5.39 43.63
N PRO A 742 -32.77 5.67 43.43
CA PRO A 742 -33.59 6.35 44.44
C PRO A 742 -33.71 5.51 45.71
N ARG A 743 -33.66 6.17 46.88
CA ARG A 743 -33.88 5.47 48.15
C ARG A 743 -35.32 4.93 48.21
N PRO A 744 -35.53 3.66 48.61
CA PRO A 744 -36.87 3.12 48.83
C PRO A 744 -37.63 3.95 49.86
N ALA A 745 -38.89 4.28 49.56
CA ALA A 745 -39.83 4.73 50.59
C ALA A 745 -40.14 3.56 51.54
N ASP A 746 -40.64 3.85 52.74
CA ASP A 746 -41.08 2.81 53.67
C ASP A 746 -42.06 1.87 52.93
N ASN A 747 -41.61 0.64 52.60
CA ASN A 747 -42.28 -0.43 51.83
C ASN A 747 -42.06 -0.51 50.30
N ALA A 748 -40.97 0.03 49.74
CA ALA A 748 -40.59 -0.15 48.32
C ALA A 748 -39.44 -1.17 48.10
N ASP A 749 -39.13 -1.46 46.84
CA ASP A 749 -38.19 -2.51 46.38
C ASP A 749 -36.76 -2.32 46.93
N GLN A 750 -36.47 -3.03 48.03
CA GLN A 750 -35.25 -2.88 48.81
C GLN A 750 -34.03 -3.49 48.09
N ALA A 751 -34.24 -4.46 47.19
CA ALA A 751 -33.18 -5.21 46.54
C ALA A 751 -32.30 -4.38 45.60
N GLU A 752 -32.89 -3.47 44.80
CA GLU A 752 -32.13 -2.60 43.89
C GLU A 752 -31.27 -1.59 44.65
N TRP A 753 -31.80 -1.07 45.75
CA TRP A 753 -31.08 -0.16 46.64
C TRP A 753 -29.94 -0.87 47.38
N ASP A 754 -30.19 -2.08 47.90
CA ASP A 754 -29.17 -2.88 48.58
C ASP A 754 -28.03 -3.25 47.61
N ALA A 755 -28.35 -3.65 46.37
CA ALA A 755 -27.34 -3.92 45.33
C ALA A 755 -26.52 -2.66 44.98
N TYR A 756 -27.17 -1.49 44.92
CA TYR A 756 -26.48 -0.21 44.72
C TYR A 756 -25.56 0.15 45.90
N LEU A 757 -25.98 -0.09 47.15
CA LEU A 757 -25.14 0.10 48.33
C LEU A 757 -23.98 -0.89 48.37
N GLU A 758 -24.18 -2.14 47.95
CA GLU A 758 -23.15 -3.15 47.81
C GLU A 758 -22.08 -2.74 46.80
N GLU A 759 -22.48 -2.24 45.62
CA GLU A 759 -21.56 -1.70 44.61
C GLU A 759 -20.76 -0.51 45.16
N LEU A 760 -21.41 0.43 45.85
CA LEU A 760 -20.74 1.57 46.48
C LEU A 760 -19.79 1.15 47.62
N SER A 761 -20.06 0.04 48.30
CA SER A 761 -19.25 -0.46 49.42
C SER A 761 -17.83 -0.86 49.00
N GLN A 762 -17.60 -1.11 47.71
CA GLN A 762 -16.27 -1.38 47.14
C GLN A 762 -15.34 -0.16 47.26
N PHE A 763 -15.90 1.05 47.38
CA PHE A 763 -15.14 2.31 47.42
C PHE A 763 -15.09 2.95 48.80
N VAL A 764 -15.77 2.37 49.80
CA VAL A 764 -15.94 2.97 51.13
C VAL A 764 -15.63 1.93 52.21
N GLY A 765 -14.97 2.36 53.28
CA GLY A 765 -14.71 1.47 54.41
C GLY A 765 -14.10 2.19 55.61
N SER A 766 -13.39 1.42 56.44
CA SER A 766 -12.78 1.93 57.67
C SER A 766 -11.65 2.90 57.40
N ALA A 767 -11.78 4.14 57.91
CA ALA A 767 -10.70 5.12 57.85
C ALA A 767 -9.45 4.67 58.61
N ASN A 768 -9.62 3.93 59.71
CA ASN A 768 -8.50 3.44 60.51
C ASN A 768 -7.73 2.33 59.80
N VAL A 769 -8.44 1.35 59.22
CA VAL A 769 -7.84 0.28 58.40
C VAL A 769 -7.21 0.87 57.13
N ASN A 770 -7.94 1.74 56.43
CA ASN A 770 -7.45 2.37 55.20
C ASN A 770 -6.19 3.21 55.45
N SER A 771 -6.13 3.96 56.57
CA SER A 771 -4.93 4.70 56.95
C SER A 771 -3.77 3.79 57.35
N SER A 772 -4.04 2.65 57.97
CA SER A 772 -3.04 1.66 58.35
C SER A 772 -2.39 1.04 57.10
N ILE A 773 -3.21 0.53 56.18
CA ILE A 773 -2.76 -0.01 54.89
C ILE A 773 -1.98 1.06 54.10
N GLY A 774 -2.52 2.27 53.99
CA GLY A 774 -1.89 3.39 53.28
C GLY A 774 -0.53 3.79 53.84
N SER A 775 -0.35 3.76 55.17
CA SER A 775 0.94 4.10 55.80
C SER A 775 2.04 3.07 55.49
N LEU A 776 1.67 1.79 55.37
CA LEU A 776 2.61 0.71 55.04
C LEU A 776 3.01 0.71 53.56
N TRP A 777 2.11 1.15 52.68
CA TRP A 777 2.39 1.25 51.25
C TRP A 777 3.59 2.14 50.92
N GLN A 778 3.81 3.22 51.70
CA GLN A 778 4.89 4.18 51.45
C GLN A 778 6.27 3.52 51.30
N HIS A 779 6.55 2.46 52.06
CA HIS A 779 7.82 1.73 52.00
C HIS A 779 7.76 0.51 51.08
N LYS A 780 6.62 -0.19 51.05
CA LYS A 780 6.44 -1.43 50.27
C LYS A 780 6.44 -1.17 48.77
N ILE A 781 5.91 -0.01 48.36
CA ILE A 781 5.81 0.33 46.94
C ILE A 781 7.16 0.54 46.27
N ASN A 782 8.13 1.11 46.98
CA ASN A 782 9.48 1.29 46.43
C ASN A 782 10.18 -0.06 46.23
N GLY A 783 9.92 -1.04 47.11
CA GLY A 783 10.45 -2.40 46.95
C GLY A 783 9.84 -3.13 45.74
N LEU A 784 8.54 -2.96 45.51
CA LEU A 784 7.87 -3.47 44.31
C LEU A 784 8.39 -2.79 43.04
N GLU A 785 8.60 -1.47 43.08
CA GLU A 785 9.17 -0.72 41.95
C GLU A 785 10.58 -1.18 41.61
N GLN A 786 11.42 -1.36 42.63
CA GLN A 786 12.78 -1.86 42.46
C GLN A 786 12.76 -3.27 41.85
N HIS A 787 11.91 -4.17 42.35
CA HIS A 787 11.75 -5.51 41.77
C HIS A 787 11.35 -5.44 40.30
N VAL A 788 10.40 -4.58 39.93
CA VAL A 788 10.01 -4.39 38.53
C VAL A 788 11.19 -3.91 37.70
N ARG A 789 11.88 -2.83 38.12
CA ARG A 789 12.98 -2.25 37.34
C ARG A 789 14.20 -3.18 37.22
N ASP A 790 14.46 -4.01 38.23
CA ASP A 790 15.59 -4.94 38.24
C ASP A 790 15.36 -6.17 37.35
N ASN A 791 14.10 -6.57 37.15
CA ASN A 791 13.75 -7.82 36.48
C ASN A 791 13.04 -7.63 35.13
N TYR A 792 12.48 -6.44 34.86
CA TYR A 792 11.70 -6.14 33.66
C TYR A 792 12.16 -4.82 33.03
N PRO A 793 12.66 -4.82 31.77
CA PRO A 793 13.19 -3.64 31.10
C PRO A 793 12.08 -2.66 30.67
N GLY A 794 12.38 -1.36 30.74
CA GLY A 794 11.49 -0.24 30.39
C GLY A 794 10.69 -0.41 29.10
N PRO A 795 11.36 -0.64 27.96
CA PRO A 795 10.69 -0.82 26.66
C PRO A 795 9.75 -2.04 26.58
N GLY A 796 9.85 -2.96 27.55
CA GLY A 796 9.02 -4.16 27.66
C GLY A 796 7.72 -3.97 28.43
N TRP A 797 7.62 -2.94 29.27
CA TRP A 797 6.60 -2.86 30.33
C TRP A 797 5.16 -2.97 29.84
N ALA A 798 4.92 -2.56 28.60
CA ALA A 798 3.68 -2.67 27.85
C ALA A 798 3.06 -4.07 27.85
N ILE A 799 3.92 -5.07 27.92
CA ILE A 799 3.59 -6.46 27.64
C ILE A 799 3.06 -7.19 28.88
N TRP A 800 3.51 -6.80 30.06
CA TRP A 800 3.27 -7.57 31.28
C TRP A 800 2.18 -6.96 32.15
N LYS A 801 1.43 -7.83 32.82
CA LYS A 801 0.50 -7.47 33.89
C LYS A 801 1.16 -7.61 35.25
N MET A 802 0.77 -6.74 36.18
CA MET A 802 1.16 -6.88 37.58
C MET A 802 0.64 -8.21 38.14
N ASN A 803 1.43 -8.84 39.01
CA ASN A 803 1.08 -10.06 39.72
C ASN A 803 1.55 -9.95 41.18
N VAL A 804 0.71 -9.33 42.00
CA VAL A 804 1.02 -9.02 43.39
C VAL A 804 0.09 -9.82 44.28
N THR A 805 0.63 -10.38 45.36
CA THR A 805 -0.17 -10.96 46.45
C THR A 805 -0.08 -10.07 47.67
N LEU A 806 -1.21 -9.55 48.15
CA LEU A 806 -1.30 -8.74 49.36
C LEU A 806 -1.84 -9.60 50.50
N ARG A 807 -1.09 -9.73 51.59
CA ARG A 807 -1.56 -10.48 52.76
C ARG A 807 -1.27 -9.77 54.07
N ARG A 808 -2.15 -9.96 55.05
CA ARG A 808 -1.91 -9.59 56.45
C ARG A 808 -0.99 -10.63 57.11
N VAL A 809 -0.11 -10.19 58.01
CA VAL A 809 0.80 -11.04 58.81
C VAL A 809 0.28 -11.23 60.22
#